data_AF-A0A3A0D627-F1
#
_entry.id   AF-A0A3A0D627-F1
#
_cell.length_a   1.000
_cell.length_b   1.000
_cell.length_c   1.000
_cell.angle_alpha   90.00
_cell.angle_beta   90.00
_cell.angle_gamma   90.00
#
_symmetry.space_group_name_H-M   'P 1'
#
loop_
_entity.id
_entity.type
_entity.pdbx_description
1 polymer ?
#
loop_
_entity_poly.entity_id
_entity_poly.type
_entity_poly.pdbx_seq_one_letter_code
_entity_poly.pdbx_strand_id
1 'polypeptide(L)'
;MKKPTPEMTLREFVRYHLRKRGCASVYFALAVDAVGAFAGRTLNVADLSDQLIGQWREANCGGLAPSTAKNYLTHLHALWRHAAELGIASPAPAGKGRLPNYAPQAAQRSSRKASMALLTLFDFIYLPARLSGKNAKVAGTYRSSIKWFCHSLGRSARPDDLTPDTFRAFYRFCAEKGRSPATIENHRMRLAALAEFAFDAGYLANRPYIPHVDPRDDGKAKPTPWNEEGTLAWFYANRYKPEAMQGLRPSTVATYDSAVNAYLRYAGVDLPIDMLDAAGIDVFETWLREAGSLSENVIGRYPQMMRRILKHFRPPAVVTVEPPTLMRPETPAAEMTLRWFFENCYLPERPVRKSTEYTYRLVIRRFGEYLGRDAMLEDFTAAAINGFLVARQGVRSSHTVKGERLALLTFWRSAFDWGYVHELPRRIRKVKPPVIIPEAFTPQEIAALREATADTRFDREANGVHVGRFLNALIRMAYDTALRLGDLLTLTRDQLGGSGLIVMTMAKTGLPHTCQVRPSTVAALAAIARDDDDRLLPWRRVRACLHKYWRRLLRVAGLPVHRRYGVQRLRRTSASYVEAIAPGSATGHLGHRTGDMARKHYLDPRLTSKALLPPDIPEPPKRIEGPSIDESREDVA
;
A
#
# COMPACT_ATOMS: atom_id res chain seq x y z
N MET A 1 34.99 32.75 -12.77
CA MET A 1 34.82 33.26 -11.39
C MET A 1 36.15 33.82 -10.95
N LYS A 2 36.14 34.90 -10.15
CA LYS A 2 37.39 35.43 -9.56
C LYS A 2 38.11 34.33 -8.78
N LYS A 3 39.44 34.29 -8.86
CA LYS A 3 40.27 33.38 -8.08
C LYS A 3 39.96 33.62 -6.59
N PRO A 4 39.74 32.58 -5.77
CA PRO A 4 39.54 32.76 -4.33
C PRO A 4 40.68 33.55 -3.70
N THR A 5 40.34 34.53 -2.86
CA THR A 5 41.30 35.31 -2.06
C THR A 5 40.93 35.19 -0.57
N PRO A 6 41.85 35.49 0.36
CA PRO A 6 41.57 35.44 1.80
C PRO A 6 40.38 36.33 2.23
N GLU A 7 40.14 37.44 1.54
CA GLU A 7 39.10 38.43 1.80
C GLU A 7 37.73 38.05 1.20
N MET A 8 37.67 36.98 0.42
CA MET A 8 36.41 36.46 -0.13
C MET A 8 35.49 36.04 1.01
N THR A 9 34.20 36.36 0.93
CA THR A 9 33.25 35.93 1.97
C THR A 9 33.07 34.41 1.95
N LEU A 10 32.80 33.80 3.10
CA LEU A 10 32.56 32.35 3.17
C LEU A 10 31.38 31.91 2.28
N ARG A 11 30.35 32.74 2.10
CA ARG A 11 29.23 32.45 1.20
C ARG A 11 29.67 32.41 -0.27
N GLU A 12 30.52 33.33 -0.70
CA GLU A 12 31.10 33.30 -2.06
C GLU A 12 32.02 32.09 -2.24
N PHE A 13 32.81 31.78 -1.22
CA PHE A 13 33.69 30.62 -1.24
C PHE A 13 32.94 29.29 -1.29
N VAL A 14 31.79 29.17 -0.61
CA VAL A 14 30.88 28.01 -0.73
C VAL A 14 30.40 27.84 -2.18
N ARG A 15 29.99 28.92 -2.86
CA ARG A 15 29.58 28.85 -4.26
C ARG A 15 30.72 28.38 -5.17
N TYR A 16 31.94 28.87 -4.91
CA TYR A 16 33.14 28.41 -5.60
C TYR A 16 33.40 26.91 -5.37
N HIS A 17 33.37 26.45 -4.11
CA HIS A 17 33.61 25.05 -3.72
C HIS A 17 32.59 24.08 -4.32
N LEU A 18 31.29 24.40 -4.22
CA LEU A 18 30.19 23.56 -4.71
C LEU A 18 30.26 23.34 -6.23
N ARG A 19 30.55 24.41 -6.99
CA ARG A 19 30.67 24.33 -8.46
C ARG A 19 31.86 23.48 -8.88
N LYS A 20 33.01 23.60 -8.21
CA LYS A 20 34.22 22.82 -8.52
C LYS A 20 34.03 21.32 -8.27
N ARG A 21 33.22 20.94 -7.28
CA ARG A 21 32.95 19.53 -6.93
C ARG A 21 31.67 18.95 -7.54
N GLY A 22 30.93 19.73 -8.33
CA GLY A 22 29.66 19.29 -8.91
C GLY A 22 28.62 18.89 -7.88
N CYS A 23 28.69 19.42 -6.65
CA CYS A 23 27.79 19.07 -5.57
C CYS A 23 26.93 20.27 -5.15
N ALA A 24 25.67 20.02 -4.80
CA ALA A 24 24.76 21.02 -4.25
C ALA A 24 24.37 20.58 -2.83
N SER A 25 25.14 21.01 -1.82
CA SER A 25 24.80 20.74 -0.42
C SER A 25 24.43 22.04 0.28
N VAL A 26 23.13 22.16 0.58
CA VAL A 26 22.55 23.27 1.38
C VAL A 26 23.23 23.39 2.74
N TYR A 27 23.80 22.29 3.26
CA TYR A 27 24.45 22.28 4.56
C TYR A 27 25.74 23.13 4.64
N PHE A 28 26.42 23.41 3.53
CA PHE A 28 27.56 24.34 3.55
C PHE A 28 27.11 25.77 3.86
N ALA A 29 26.02 26.22 3.21
CA ALA A 29 25.47 27.55 3.45
C ALA A 29 24.95 27.67 4.89
N LEU A 30 24.21 26.66 5.37
CA LEU A 30 23.70 26.65 6.74
C LEU A 30 24.81 26.65 7.80
N ALA A 31 25.90 25.92 7.56
CA ALA A 31 27.02 25.90 8.48
C ALA A 31 27.76 27.26 8.52
N VAL A 32 27.93 27.91 7.37
CA VAL A 32 28.51 29.26 7.26
C VAL A 32 27.61 30.30 7.93
N ASP A 33 26.30 30.21 7.74
CA ASP A 33 25.36 31.13 8.37
C ASP A 33 25.33 30.96 9.89
N ALA A 34 25.38 29.71 10.37
CA ALA A 34 25.42 29.42 11.80
C ALA A 34 26.70 29.94 12.47
N VAL A 35 27.86 29.86 11.81
CA VAL A 35 29.13 30.37 12.36
C VAL A 35 29.25 31.89 12.22
N GLY A 36 28.69 32.47 11.15
CA GLY A 36 28.60 33.94 10.99
C GLY A 36 27.66 34.59 12.02
N ALA A 37 26.51 33.96 12.29
CA ALA A 37 25.58 34.41 13.33
C ALA A 37 26.23 34.39 14.72
N PHE A 38 27.01 33.35 15.03
CA PHE A 38 27.79 33.27 16.26
C PHE A 38 28.86 34.36 16.36
N ALA A 39 29.58 34.63 15.27
CA ALA A 39 30.61 35.68 15.24
C ALA A 39 30.04 37.11 15.23
N GLY A 40 28.72 37.27 15.04
CA GLY A 40 28.07 38.58 14.93
C GLY A 40 28.48 39.39 13.69
N ARG A 41 29.11 38.76 12.70
CA ARG A 41 29.60 39.42 11.48
C ARG A 41 29.66 38.49 10.28
N THR A 42 29.76 39.07 9.08
CA THR A 42 30.13 38.32 7.88
C THR A 42 31.57 37.83 8.03
N LEU A 43 31.79 36.55 7.72
CA LEU A 43 33.08 35.91 7.79
C LEU A 43 33.70 35.78 6.40
N ASN A 44 35.01 35.99 6.35
CA ASN A 44 35.86 35.79 5.19
C ASN A 44 36.55 34.43 5.26
N VAL A 45 37.15 33.99 4.17
CA VAL A 45 37.88 32.70 4.11
C VAL A 45 39.03 32.66 5.12
N ALA A 46 39.73 33.79 5.31
CA ALA A 46 40.80 33.92 6.28
C ALA A 46 40.37 33.69 7.75
N ASP A 47 39.08 33.87 8.06
CA ASP A 47 38.56 33.71 9.43
C ASP A 47 38.48 32.22 9.86
N LEU A 48 38.53 31.28 8.91
CA LEU A 48 38.51 29.85 9.21
C LEU A 48 39.79 29.45 9.96
N SER A 49 39.60 29.10 11.23
CA SER A 49 40.65 28.70 12.15
C SER A 49 40.11 27.67 13.15
N ASP A 50 41.03 26.97 13.83
CA ASP A 50 40.65 25.99 14.87
C ASP A 50 39.96 26.71 16.03
N GLN A 51 40.45 27.91 16.35
CA GLN A 51 39.91 28.75 17.40
C GLN A 51 38.45 29.14 17.12
N LEU A 52 38.13 29.66 15.94
CA LEU A 52 36.76 30.04 15.60
C LEU A 52 35.81 28.83 15.60
N ILE A 53 36.22 27.71 14.99
CA ILE A 53 35.39 26.51 14.92
C ILE A 53 35.24 25.87 16.30
N GLY A 54 36.29 25.90 17.13
CA GLY A 54 36.27 25.41 18.51
C GLY A 54 35.34 26.23 19.41
N GLN A 55 35.44 27.56 19.37
CA GLN A 55 34.54 28.46 20.10
C GLN A 55 33.09 28.30 19.66
N TRP A 56 32.85 28.22 18.35
CA TRP A 56 31.51 27.96 17.82
C TRP A 56 30.96 26.61 18.30
N ARG A 57 31.81 25.56 18.28
CA ARG A 57 31.47 24.21 18.73
C ARG A 57 31.01 24.23 20.19
N GLU A 58 31.77 24.86 21.06
CA GLU A 58 31.48 24.94 22.50
C GLU A 58 30.18 25.71 22.78
N ALA A 59 29.99 26.85 22.11
CA ALA A 59 28.81 27.70 22.32
C ALA A 59 27.52 27.12 21.71
N ASN A 60 27.59 26.47 20.54
CA ASN A 60 26.39 26.16 19.75
C ASN A 60 26.05 24.68 19.65
N CYS A 61 27.02 23.76 19.78
CA CYS A 61 26.71 22.32 19.65
C CYS A 61 25.80 21.81 20.76
N GLY A 62 25.74 22.48 21.91
CA GLY A 62 24.82 22.15 22.99
C GLY A 62 23.34 22.34 22.62
N GLY A 63 23.02 23.32 21.77
CA GLY A 63 21.66 23.64 21.33
C GLY A 63 21.20 22.90 20.07
N LEU A 64 22.13 22.30 19.33
CA LEU A 64 21.85 21.56 18.10
C LEU A 64 21.64 20.07 18.36
N ALA A 65 20.86 19.42 17.50
CA ALA A 65 20.82 17.95 17.46
C ALA A 65 22.23 17.41 17.16
N PRO A 66 22.68 16.30 17.78
CA PRO A 66 24.04 15.77 17.59
C PRO A 66 24.42 15.52 16.12
N SER A 67 23.47 15.05 15.31
CA SER A 67 23.66 14.86 13.87
C SER A 67 23.85 16.18 13.12
N THR A 68 23.12 17.23 13.50
CA THR A 68 23.22 18.56 12.88
C THR A 68 24.55 19.21 13.23
N ALA A 69 24.94 19.19 14.51
CA ALA A 69 26.25 19.66 14.96
C ALA A 69 27.39 18.94 14.22
N LYS A 70 27.31 17.61 14.11
CA LYS A 70 28.27 16.80 13.35
C LYS A 70 28.36 17.23 11.89
N ASN A 71 27.22 17.45 11.22
CA ASN A 71 27.19 17.84 9.82
C ASN A 71 27.78 19.24 9.61
N TYR A 72 27.46 20.21 10.47
CA TYR A 72 27.99 21.57 10.37
C TYR A 72 29.50 21.59 10.55
N LEU A 73 30.02 20.91 11.59
CA LEU A 73 31.46 20.76 11.79
C LEU A 73 32.12 20.10 10.58
N THR A 74 31.54 19.01 10.06
CA THR A 74 32.07 18.30 8.89
C THR A 74 32.20 19.24 7.67
N HIS A 75 31.21 20.09 7.44
CA HIS A 75 31.24 21.04 6.32
C HIS A 75 32.18 22.23 6.55
N LEU A 76 32.23 22.79 7.76
CA LEU A 76 33.19 23.85 8.10
C LEU A 76 34.63 23.37 7.95
N HIS A 77 34.96 22.18 8.46
CA HIS A 77 36.30 21.59 8.26
C HIS A 77 36.60 21.27 6.79
N ALA A 78 35.59 20.88 5.99
CA ALA A 78 35.79 20.65 4.56
C ALA A 78 36.07 21.95 3.79
N LEU A 79 35.38 23.05 4.12
CA LEU A 79 35.68 24.38 3.57
C LEU A 79 37.07 24.83 3.97
N TRP A 80 37.41 24.67 5.26
CA TRP A 80 38.70 25.09 5.79
C TRP A 80 39.86 24.34 5.14
N ARG A 81 39.77 23.01 4.98
CA ARG A 81 40.80 22.24 4.24
C ARG A 81 40.96 22.72 2.80
N HIS A 82 39.85 22.96 2.10
CA HIS A 82 39.94 23.44 0.72
C HIS A 82 40.52 24.85 0.62
N ALA A 83 40.26 25.71 1.62
CA ALA A 83 40.88 27.03 1.69
C ALA A 83 42.38 26.95 1.99
N ALA A 84 42.79 26.04 2.88
CA ALA A 84 44.20 25.78 3.19
C ALA A 84 44.96 25.20 1.98
N GLU A 85 44.36 24.26 1.24
CA GLU A 85 44.91 23.71 -0.02
C GLU A 85 45.15 24.79 -1.08
N LEU A 86 44.39 25.88 -1.04
CA LEU A 86 44.53 27.02 -1.95
C LEU A 86 45.49 28.10 -1.42
N GLY A 87 46.05 27.93 -0.22
CA GLY A 87 46.95 28.89 0.42
C GLY A 87 46.27 30.20 0.86
N ILE A 88 44.95 30.20 1.07
CA ILE A 88 44.16 31.41 1.41
C ILE A 88 43.53 31.36 2.81
N ALA A 89 43.84 30.32 3.60
CA ALA A 89 43.50 30.20 5.01
C ALA A 89 44.63 29.48 5.76
N SER A 90 44.59 29.56 7.08
CA SER A 90 45.52 28.83 7.96
C SER A 90 45.46 27.30 7.72
N PRO A 91 46.55 26.56 7.95
CA PRO A 91 46.57 25.10 7.81
C PRO A 91 45.47 24.43 8.65
N ALA A 92 44.66 23.59 8.01
CA ALA A 92 43.63 22.83 8.72
C ALA A 92 44.25 21.65 9.49
N PRO A 93 43.82 21.36 10.73
CA PRO A 93 44.34 20.26 11.53
C PRO A 93 44.08 18.91 10.85
N ALA A 94 45.07 18.03 10.93
CA ALA A 94 45.03 16.70 10.31
C ALA A 94 43.96 15.76 10.92
N GLY A 95 43.36 16.11 12.06
CA GLY A 95 42.40 15.29 12.79
C GLY A 95 40.93 15.51 12.39
N LYS A 96 40.13 14.43 12.39
CA LYS A 96 38.67 14.53 12.46
C LYS A 96 38.30 14.82 13.92
N GLY A 97 37.93 16.05 14.26
CA GLY A 97 37.56 16.43 15.63
C GLY A 97 36.54 15.45 16.24
N ARG A 98 36.88 14.87 17.40
CA ARG A 98 35.99 13.97 18.14
C ARG A 98 34.85 14.80 18.76
N LEU A 99 33.61 14.33 18.63
CA LEU A 99 32.48 14.96 19.31
C LEU A 99 32.56 14.66 20.83
N PRO A 100 32.18 15.60 21.71
CA PRO A 100 32.02 15.35 23.14
C PRO A 100 31.06 14.18 23.42
N ASN A 101 31.24 13.48 24.55
CA ASN A 101 30.32 12.45 25.01
C ASN A 101 29.10 13.12 25.68
N TYR A 102 27.92 13.04 25.03
CA TYR A 102 26.72 13.79 25.39
C TYR A 102 25.77 13.09 26.38
N ALA A 103 26.10 11.89 26.86
CA ALA A 103 25.23 11.09 27.72
C ALA A 103 24.79 11.79 29.05
N PRO A 104 25.63 12.57 29.76
CA PRO A 104 25.23 13.16 31.05
C PRO A 104 24.28 14.37 30.94
N GLN A 105 24.30 15.10 29.81
CA GLN A 105 23.51 16.34 29.66
C GLN A 105 22.05 16.09 29.21
N ALA A 106 21.67 14.86 28.86
CA ALA A 106 20.32 14.54 28.42
C ALA A 106 19.30 14.53 29.57
N ALA A 107 19.73 14.16 30.78
CA ALA A 107 18.85 14.01 31.96
C ALA A 107 18.38 15.35 32.56
N GLN A 108 19.19 16.42 32.49
CA GLN A 108 18.81 17.77 32.95
C GLN A 108 17.93 18.55 31.96
N ARG A 109 17.75 18.07 30.71
CA ARG A 109 17.09 18.81 29.62
C ARG A 109 15.59 18.55 29.47
N SER A 110 15.03 17.56 30.16
CA SER A 110 13.63 17.16 30.01
C SER A 110 12.64 18.24 30.50
N SER A 111 12.99 19.05 31.51
CA SER A 111 12.04 20.02 32.07
C SER A 111 11.86 21.31 31.24
N ARG A 112 12.87 21.76 30.48
CA ARG A 112 12.80 22.97 29.64
C ARG A 112 12.34 22.72 28.19
N LYS A 113 12.39 21.48 27.70
CA LYS A 113 12.06 21.14 26.30
C LYS A 113 10.57 20.85 26.06
N ALA A 114 9.81 20.49 27.08
CA ALA A 114 8.38 20.18 26.99
C ALA A 114 7.50 21.42 26.71
N SER A 115 8.01 22.64 26.89
CA SER A 115 7.25 23.88 26.70
C SER A 115 7.21 24.40 25.25
N MET A 116 7.97 23.79 24.33
CA MET A 116 8.07 24.26 22.94
C MET A 116 6.79 23.96 22.16
N ALA A 117 6.27 24.96 21.44
CA ALA A 117 5.14 24.76 20.53
C ALA A 117 5.53 23.83 19.36
N LEU A 118 4.61 22.96 18.95
CA LEU A 118 4.80 21.98 17.88
C LEU A 118 5.09 22.66 16.53
N LEU A 119 4.54 23.86 16.30
CA LEU A 119 4.84 24.65 15.11
C LEU A 119 6.29 25.14 15.12
N THR A 120 6.81 25.55 16.27
CA THR A 120 8.23 25.94 16.45
C THR A 120 9.15 24.74 16.22
N LEU A 121 8.82 23.57 16.78
CA LEU A 121 9.53 22.32 16.49
C LEU A 121 9.54 22.04 14.98
N PHE A 122 8.39 22.22 14.31
CA PHE A 122 8.29 22.00 12.88
C PHE A 122 9.15 22.97 12.07
N ASP A 123 8.98 24.28 12.25
CA ASP A 123 9.61 25.30 11.39
C ASP A 123 11.12 25.38 11.57
N PHE A 124 11.60 25.26 12.82
CA PHE A 124 13.02 25.45 13.12
C PHE A 124 13.82 24.15 13.17
N ILE A 125 13.17 22.99 13.33
CA ILE A 125 13.88 21.72 13.54
C ILE A 125 13.50 20.68 12.48
N TYR A 126 12.22 20.33 12.37
CA TYR A 126 11.78 19.28 11.44
C TYR A 126 11.94 19.69 9.97
N LEU A 127 11.50 20.90 9.62
CA LEU A 127 11.49 21.41 8.25
C LEU A 127 12.90 21.47 7.66
N PRO A 128 13.92 22.08 8.33
CA PRO A 128 15.29 22.05 7.84
C PRO A 128 15.89 20.64 7.79
N ALA A 129 15.56 19.78 8.77
CA ALA A 129 16.16 18.45 8.88
C ALA A 129 15.60 17.42 7.87
N ARG A 130 14.29 17.44 7.61
CA ARG A 130 13.59 16.39 6.85
C ARG A 130 13.01 16.85 5.52
N LEU A 131 12.76 18.15 5.36
CA LEU A 131 12.05 18.69 4.19
C LEU A 131 12.88 19.71 3.39
N SER A 132 14.19 19.86 3.70
CA SER A 132 15.09 20.67 2.88
C SER A 132 15.12 20.18 1.42
N GLY A 133 14.95 21.11 0.48
CA GLY A 133 14.85 20.82 -0.96
C GLY A 133 13.52 20.23 -1.43
N LYS A 134 12.52 20.06 -0.54
CA LYS A 134 11.15 19.71 -0.95
C LYS A 134 10.38 20.95 -1.39
N ASN A 135 9.38 20.75 -2.25
CA ASN A 135 8.47 21.80 -2.69
C ASN A 135 7.79 22.47 -1.47
N ALA A 136 7.72 23.81 -1.45
CA ALA A 136 7.08 24.61 -0.41
C ALA A 136 5.64 24.17 -0.08
N LYS A 137 4.91 23.62 -1.07
CA LYS A 137 3.58 23.03 -0.89
C LYS A 137 3.57 21.93 0.16
N VAL A 138 4.62 21.08 0.22
CA VAL A 138 4.72 20.01 1.23
C VAL A 138 4.80 20.62 2.63
N ALA A 139 5.65 21.62 2.84
CA ALA A 139 5.75 22.34 4.11
C ALA A 139 4.41 22.97 4.50
N GLY A 140 3.72 23.59 3.55
CA GLY A 140 2.36 24.13 3.73
C GLY A 140 1.37 23.10 4.26
N THR A 141 1.40 21.86 3.76
CA THR A 141 0.50 20.79 4.25
C THR A 141 0.79 20.34 5.68
N TYR A 142 2.06 20.37 6.14
CA TYR A 142 2.41 20.11 7.53
C TYR A 142 1.92 21.23 8.44
N ARG A 143 2.19 22.50 8.09
CA ARG A 143 1.70 23.66 8.85
C ARG A 143 0.18 23.66 8.97
N SER A 144 -0.53 23.34 7.88
CA SER A 144 -1.98 23.17 7.90
C SER A 144 -2.41 22.09 8.90
N SER A 145 -1.77 20.93 8.89
CA SER A 145 -2.08 19.84 9.84
C SER A 145 -1.84 20.24 11.30
N ILE A 146 -0.73 20.94 11.58
CA ILE A 146 -0.43 21.45 12.92
C ILE A 146 -1.47 22.49 13.36
N LYS A 147 -1.85 23.43 12.48
CA LYS A 147 -2.90 24.42 12.78
C LYS A 147 -4.24 23.77 13.11
N TRP A 148 -4.65 22.76 12.32
CA TRP A 148 -5.87 22.00 12.59
C TRP A 148 -5.81 21.29 13.95
N PHE A 149 -4.66 20.73 14.30
CA PHE A 149 -4.45 20.11 15.61
C PHE A 149 -4.45 21.15 16.76
N CYS A 150 -3.86 22.32 16.57
CA CYS A 150 -3.98 23.42 17.54
C CYS A 150 -5.44 23.84 17.73
N HIS A 151 -6.21 23.95 16.64
CA HIS A 151 -7.64 24.28 16.73
C HIS A 151 -8.43 23.22 17.50
N SER A 152 -8.15 21.92 17.30
CA SER A 152 -8.84 20.87 18.07
C SER A 152 -8.52 20.90 19.57
N LEU A 153 -7.35 21.42 19.95
CA LEU A 153 -6.93 21.55 21.35
C LEU A 153 -7.38 22.88 21.99
N GLY A 154 -7.85 23.85 21.20
CA GLY A 154 -8.13 25.21 21.68
C GLY A 154 -6.89 26.00 22.12
N ARG A 155 -5.68 25.50 21.82
CA ARG A 155 -4.39 26.13 22.20
C ARG A 155 -3.27 25.72 21.25
N SER A 156 -2.09 26.32 21.39
CA SER A 156 -0.90 25.85 20.68
C SER A 156 -0.53 24.43 21.12
N ALA A 157 -0.48 23.50 20.17
CA ALA A 157 -0.05 22.14 20.38
C ALA A 157 1.43 22.09 20.78
N ARG A 158 1.79 21.11 21.60
CA ARG A 158 3.15 20.77 22.06
C ARG A 158 3.47 19.33 21.64
N PRO A 159 4.75 18.92 21.62
CA PRO A 159 5.12 17.53 21.35
C PRO A 159 4.35 16.53 22.22
N ASP A 160 4.26 16.79 23.53
CA ASP A 160 3.58 15.91 24.50
C ASP A 160 2.07 15.78 24.26
N ASP A 161 1.48 16.66 23.44
CA ASP A 161 0.08 16.54 23.05
C ASP A 161 -0.12 15.46 21.97
N LEU A 162 0.93 14.85 21.41
CA LEU A 162 0.80 13.84 20.36
C LEU A 162 0.53 12.44 20.95
N THR A 163 -0.54 12.32 21.73
CA THR A 163 -0.97 11.09 22.42
C THR A 163 -2.14 10.40 21.69
N PRO A 164 -2.41 9.11 21.94
CA PRO A 164 -3.57 8.44 21.37
C PRO A 164 -4.90 9.19 21.60
N ASP A 165 -5.11 9.72 22.81
CA ASP A 165 -6.38 10.34 23.20
C ASP A 165 -6.62 11.68 22.52
N THR A 166 -5.59 12.52 22.40
CA THR A 166 -5.69 13.78 21.67
C THR A 166 -5.84 13.55 20.17
N PHE A 167 -5.27 12.48 19.62
CA PHE A 167 -5.54 12.08 18.23
C PHE A 167 -6.99 11.63 18.05
N ARG A 168 -7.56 10.84 18.97
CA ARG A 168 -9.00 10.50 18.93
C ARG A 168 -9.88 11.75 19.00
N ALA A 169 -9.54 12.70 19.88
CA ALA A 169 -10.24 14.00 19.95
C ALA A 169 -10.10 14.82 18.66
N PHE A 170 -8.89 14.86 18.07
CA PHE A 170 -8.63 15.54 16.80
C PHE A 170 -9.44 14.95 15.64
N TYR A 171 -9.57 13.63 15.57
CA TYR A 171 -10.40 12.95 14.58
C TYR A 171 -11.86 13.39 14.67
N ARG A 172 -12.45 13.33 15.88
CA ARG A 172 -13.82 13.81 16.13
C ARG A 172 -13.99 15.26 15.74
N PHE A 173 -13.04 16.12 16.13
CA PHE A 173 -13.04 17.53 15.75
C PHE A 173 -13.03 17.73 14.22
N CYS A 174 -12.15 17.03 13.48
CA CYS A 174 -12.10 17.16 12.03
C CYS A 174 -13.38 16.67 11.34
N ALA A 175 -13.96 15.56 11.81
CA ALA A 175 -15.22 15.03 11.33
C ALA A 175 -16.36 16.03 11.54
N GLU A 176 -16.47 16.61 12.73
CA GLU A 176 -17.47 17.65 13.07
C GLU A 176 -17.34 18.91 12.21
N LYS A 177 -16.12 19.22 11.76
CA LYS A 177 -15.85 20.31 10.81
C LYS A 177 -16.01 19.89 9.35
N GLY A 178 -16.62 18.73 9.07
CA GLY A 178 -16.95 18.25 7.74
C GLY A 178 -15.74 17.86 6.88
N ARG A 179 -14.61 17.48 7.49
CA ARG A 179 -13.42 17.06 6.73
C ARG A 179 -13.60 15.64 6.20
N SER A 180 -13.21 15.42 4.94
CA SER A 180 -13.28 14.09 4.34
C SER A 180 -12.32 13.12 5.03
N PRO A 181 -12.66 11.82 5.12
CA PRO A 181 -11.81 10.80 5.74
C PRO A 181 -10.36 10.80 5.26
N ALA A 182 -10.17 10.94 3.94
CA ALA A 182 -8.84 11.02 3.34
C ALA A 182 -8.05 12.25 3.81
N THR A 183 -8.72 13.38 4.07
CA THR A 183 -8.07 14.60 4.59
C THR A 183 -7.64 14.41 6.04
N ILE A 184 -8.49 13.81 6.87
CA ILE A 184 -8.19 13.52 8.28
C ILE A 184 -6.98 12.59 8.37
N GLU A 185 -6.98 11.49 7.61
CA GLU A 185 -5.86 10.54 7.59
C GLU A 185 -4.56 11.21 7.11
N ASN A 186 -4.64 12.10 6.11
CA ASN A 186 -3.50 12.89 5.67
C ASN A 186 -2.96 13.83 6.77
N HIS A 187 -3.82 14.45 7.58
CA HIS A 187 -3.38 15.22 8.75
C HIS A 187 -2.71 14.31 9.78
N ARG A 188 -3.33 13.15 10.09
CA ARG A 188 -2.78 12.17 11.03
C ARG A 188 -1.38 11.73 10.64
N MET A 189 -1.18 11.31 9.38
CA MET A 189 0.13 10.84 8.91
C MET A 189 1.24 11.87 9.10
N ARG A 190 0.95 13.17 8.93
CA ARG A 190 1.93 14.24 9.10
C ARG A 190 2.24 14.51 10.57
N LEU A 191 1.21 14.54 11.41
CA LEU A 191 1.39 14.67 12.86
C LEU A 191 2.14 13.45 13.42
N ALA A 192 1.90 12.25 12.88
CA ALA A 192 2.64 11.05 13.26
C ALA A 192 4.11 11.08 12.86
N ALA A 193 4.42 11.57 11.67
CA ALA A 193 5.81 11.80 11.26
C ALA A 193 6.52 12.81 12.17
N LEU A 194 5.80 13.86 12.64
CA LEU A 194 6.33 14.82 13.60
C LEU A 194 6.56 14.21 14.98
N ALA A 195 5.63 13.38 15.46
CA ALA A 195 5.73 12.72 16.75
C ALA A 195 6.94 11.77 16.79
N GLU A 196 7.09 10.91 15.77
CA GLU A 196 8.25 10.01 15.65
C GLU A 196 9.56 10.79 15.61
N PHE A 197 9.62 11.90 14.86
CA PHE A 197 10.79 12.76 14.85
C PHE A 197 11.06 13.43 16.22
N ALA A 198 10.01 13.89 16.90
CA ALA A 198 10.13 14.51 18.23
C ALA A 198 10.71 13.50 19.25
N PHE A 199 10.28 12.24 19.18
CA PHE A 199 10.85 11.15 19.96
C PHE A 199 12.33 10.90 19.63
N ASP A 200 12.66 10.71 18.35
CA ASP A 200 14.04 10.49 17.91
C ASP A 200 14.98 11.64 18.32
N ALA A 201 14.46 12.87 18.37
CA ALA A 201 15.20 14.06 18.77
C ALA A 201 15.16 14.35 20.28
N GLY A 202 14.55 13.47 21.09
CA GLY A 202 14.50 13.57 22.55
C GLY A 202 13.60 14.68 23.10
N TYR A 203 12.57 15.08 22.33
CA TYR A 203 11.50 15.99 22.77
C TYR A 203 10.30 15.24 23.36
N LEU A 204 10.19 13.93 23.11
CA LEU A 204 9.21 13.06 23.75
C LEU A 204 9.95 12.02 24.60
N ALA A 205 9.48 11.82 25.83
CA ALA A 205 10.04 10.79 26.72
C ALA A 205 9.68 9.37 26.24
N ASN A 206 8.46 9.21 25.71
CA ASN A 206 7.94 7.94 25.23
C ASN A 206 7.73 7.97 23.73
N ARG A 207 7.91 6.83 23.08
CA ARG A 207 7.62 6.71 21.66
C ARG A 207 6.11 6.90 21.45
N PRO A 208 5.69 7.85 20.62
CA PRO A 208 4.27 8.14 20.44
C PRO A 208 3.60 6.97 19.72
N TYR A 209 2.57 6.41 20.33
CA TYR A 209 1.63 5.54 19.64
C TYR A 209 0.53 6.41 19.05
N ILE A 210 0.37 6.37 17.72
CA ILE A 210 -0.65 7.15 17.03
C ILE A 210 -1.56 6.17 16.31
N PRO A 211 -2.68 5.78 16.94
CA PRO A 211 -3.55 4.77 16.40
C PRO A 211 -4.03 5.20 15.01
N HIS A 212 -4.11 4.23 14.10
CA HIS A 212 -4.88 4.45 12.90
C HIS A 212 -6.34 4.40 13.30
N VAL A 213 -6.98 5.56 13.39
CA VAL A 213 -8.43 5.64 13.53
C VAL A 213 -8.98 5.62 12.11
N ASP A 214 -9.80 4.62 11.78
CA ASP A 214 -10.51 4.61 10.51
C ASP A 214 -11.41 5.85 10.52
N PRO A 215 -11.24 6.82 9.61
CA PRO A 215 -12.05 8.03 9.67
C PRO A 215 -13.53 7.78 9.30
N ARG A 216 -13.92 6.51 9.08
CA ARG A 216 -15.31 6.05 9.01
C ARG A 216 -15.89 5.66 10.37
N ASP A 217 -15.08 5.70 11.42
CA ASP A 217 -15.37 5.25 12.79
C ASP A 217 -15.60 6.44 13.74
N ASP A 218 -16.06 7.58 13.20
CA ASP A 218 -16.28 8.84 13.91
C ASP A 218 -17.69 8.98 14.52
N GLY A 219 -18.51 7.93 14.44
CA GLY A 219 -19.93 7.98 14.84
C GLY A 219 -20.75 9.02 14.06
N LYS A 220 -20.20 9.59 12.97
CA LYS A 220 -20.79 10.67 12.17
C LYS A 220 -20.59 10.53 10.66
N ALA A 221 -19.97 9.45 10.16
CA ALA A 221 -20.49 8.85 8.95
C ALA A 221 -22.00 8.80 9.15
N LYS A 222 -22.79 9.50 8.31
CA LYS A 222 -24.24 9.27 8.31
C LYS A 222 -24.38 7.77 8.47
N PRO A 223 -24.99 7.25 9.55
CA PRO A 223 -25.07 5.84 9.74
C PRO A 223 -25.59 5.35 8.40
N THR A 224 -24.79 4.59 7.67
CA THR A 224 -25.40 3.77 6.65
C THR A 224 -26.40 2.99 7.50
N PRO A 225 -27.72 3.15 7.29
CA PRO A 225 -28.78 2.63 8.16
C PRO A 225 -28.40 1.26 8.78
N TRP A 226 -27.82 0.43 7.92
CA TRP A 226 -27.04 -0.78 8.10
C TRP A 226 -26.17 -0.99 9.37
N ASN A 227 -25.77 0.04 10.13
CA ASN A 227 -24.78 -0.09 11.22
C ASN A 227 -25.30 0.22 12.63
N GLU A 228 -26.52 0.75 12.81
CA GLU A 228 -27.07 1.00 14.16
C GLU A 228 -27.82 -0.21 14.69
N GLU A 229 -27.28 -0.85 15.73
CA GLU A 229 -27.93 -2.00 16.36
C GLU A 229 -29.33 -1.62 16.86
N GLY A 230 -30.34 -2.40 16.48
CA GLY A 230 -31.74 -2.13 16.77
C GLY A 230 -32.53 -1.46 15.63
N THR A 231 -31.91 -1.10 14.50
CA THR A 231 -32.66 -0.60 13.33
C THR A 231 -33.04 -1.72 12.34
N LEU A 232 -34.01 -1.44 11.48
CA LEU A 232 -34.46 -2.33 10.41
C LEU A 232 -33.30 -2.70 9.47
N ALA A 233 -32.49 -1.72 9.06
CA ALA A 233 -31.40 -1.97 8.14
C ALA A 233 -30.28 -2.82 8.76
N TRP A 234 -29.93 -2.55 10.03
CA TRP A 234 -28.98 -3.37 10.77
C TRP A 234 -29.50 -4.80 10.98
N PHE A 235 -30.76 -4.95 11.44
CA PHE A 235 -31.37 -6.27 11.65
C PHE A 235 -31.38 -7.07 10.35
N TYR A 236 -31.76 -6.42 9.24
CA TYR A 236 -31.78 -7.06 7.95
C TYR A 236 -30.39 -7.52 7.51
N ALA A 237 -29.35 -6.66 7.56
CA ALA A 237 -28.01 -7.02 7.08
C ALA A 237 -27.26 -8.01 7.99
N ASN A 238 -27.41 -7.88 9.31
CA ASN A 238 -26.58 -8.60 10.27
C ASN A 238 -27.26 -9.84 10.85
N ARG A 239 -28.60 -9.95 10.76
CA ARG A 239 -29.34 -11.08 11.31
C ARG A 239 -30.22 -11.79 10.29
N TYR A 240 -31.18 -11.09 9.68
CA TYR A 240 -32.11 -11.72 8.74
C TYR A 240 -31.40 -12.28 7.49
N LYS A 241 -30.53 -11.48 6.86
CA LYS A 241 -29.86 -11.83 5.61
C LYS A 241 -28.87 -13.00 5.77
N PRO A 242 -28.05 -13.07 6.83
CA PRO A 242 -27.21 -14.24 7.08
C PRO A 242 -28.00 -15.50 7.44
N GLU A 243 -29.08 -15.39 8.21
CA GLU A 243 -29.84 -16.55 8.73
C GLU A 243 -30.90 -17.06 7.74
N ALA A 244 -31.83 -16.21 7.34
CA ALA A 244 -33.01 -16.59 6.58
C ALA A 244 -32.78 -16.68 5.08
N MET A 245 -31.69 -16.07 4.58
CA MET A 245 -31.41 -16.00 3.14
C MET A 245 -30.24 -16.88 2.70
N GLN A 246 -29.69 -17.69 3.62
CA GLN A 246 -28.66 -18.66 3.29
C GLN A 246 -29.19 -19.68 2.27
N GLY A 247 -28.51 -19.79 1.12
CA GLY A 247 -28.89 -20.72 0.05
C GLY A 247 -29.94 -20.17 -0.94
N LEU A 248 -30.48 -18.96 -0.73
CA LEU A 248 -31.32 -18.31 -1.73
C LEU A 248 -30.49 -17.84 -2.94
N ARG A 249 -31.14 -17.72 -4.11
CA ARG A 249 -30.51 -17.22 -5.33
C ARG A 249 -30.10 -15.74 -5.13
N PRO A 250 -28.95 -15.29 -5.68
CA PRO A 250 -28.51 -13.89 -5.57
C PRO A 250 -29.55 -12.86 -6.04
N SER A 251 -30.33 -13.17 -7.09
CA SER A 251 -31.40 -12.30 -7.57
C SER A 251 -32.53 -12.15 -6.55
N THR A 252 -32.86 -13.20 -5.80
CA THR A 252 -33.79 -13.13 -4.67
C THR A 252 -33.23 -12.23 -3.58
N VAL A 253 -31.94 -12.38 -3.25
CA VAL A 253 -31.28 -11.54 -2.25
C VAL A 253 -31.31 -10.05 -2.64
N ALA A 254 -30.98 -9.74 -3.89
CA ALA A 254 -31.05 -8.38 -4.42
C ALA A 254 -32.46 -7.78 -4.40
N THR A 255 -33.50 -8.63 -4.55
CA THR A 255 -34.90 -8.18 -4.45
C THR A 255 -35.26 -7.76 -3.02
N TYR A 256 -34.81 -8.51 -1.99
CA TYR A 256 -34.98 -8.08 -0.59
C TYR A 256 -34.16 -6.83 -0.27
N ASP A 257 -32.93 -6.73 -0.78
CA ASP A 257 -32.12 -5.52 -0.62
C ASP A 257 -32.87 -4.29 -1.16
N SER A 258 -33.55 -4.46 -2.29
CA SER A 258 -34.35 -3.39 -2.91
C SER A 258 -35.65 -3.10 -2.14
N ALA A 259 -36.32 -4.12 -1.60
CA ALA A 259 -37.51 -3.95 -0.77
C ALA A 259 -37.19 -3.18 0.53
N VAL A 260 -36.12 -3.54 1.22
CA VAL A 260 -35.67 -2.86 2.45
C VAL A 260 -35.27 -1.42 2.15
N ASN A 261 -34.49 -1.18 1.09
CA ASN A 261 -34.14 0.18 0.68
C ASN A 261 -35.36 1.02 0.25
N ALA A 262 -36.38 0.41 -0.36
CA ALA A 262 -37.63 1.10 -0.68
C ALA A 262 -38.40 1.46 0.59
N TYR A 263 -38.49 0.55 1.56
CA TYR A 263 -39.15 0.82 2.83
C TYR A 263 -38.44 1.93 3.62
N LEU A 264 -37.11 1.92 3.69
CA LEU A 264 -36.33 2.96 4.36
C LEU A 264 -36.50 4.34 3.70
N ARG A 265 -36.67 4.38 2.37
CA ARG A 265 -36.99 5.63 1.65
C ARG A 265 -38.38 6.13 1.98
N TYR A 266 -39.36 5.24 2.06
CA TYR A 266 -40.71 5.56 2.50
C TYR A 266 -40.73 6.12 3.93
N ALA A 267 -40.04 5.45 4.85
CA ALA A 267 -39.97 5.86 6.25
C ALA A 267 -39.20 7.19 6.45
N GLY A 268 -38.39 7.61 5.48
CA GLY A 268 -37.58 8.84 5.53
C GLY A 268 -36.40 8.80 6.49
N VAL A 269 -36.36 7.82 7.39
CA VAL A 269 -35.33 7.54 8.39
C VAL A 269 -35.12 6.03 8.54
N ASP A 270 -34.02 5.62 9.16
CA ASP A 270 -33.86 4.22 9.55
C ASP A 270 -34.71 3.94 10.77
N LEU A 271 -35.74 3.11 10.58
CA LEU A 271 -36.73 2.82 11.60
C LEU A 271 -36.16 1.79 12.59
N PRO A 272 -36.33 1.98 13.90
CA PRO A 272 -36.17 0.89 14.87
C PRO A 272 -36.93 -0.36 14.41
N ILE A 273 -36.32 -1.54 14.44
CA ILE A 273 -36.95 -2.76 13.89
C ILE A 273 -38.23 -3.16 14.64
N ASP A 274 -38.34 -2.78 15.91
CA ASP A 274 -39.53 -2.98 16.76
C ASP A 274 -40.71 -2.06 16.40
N MET A 275 -40.45 -0.98 15.67
CA MET A 275 -41.48 -0.09 15.12
C MET A 275 -42.00 -0.58 13.76
N LEU A 276 -41.40 -1.62 13.16
CA LEU A 276 -41.92 -2.23 11.95
C LEU A 276 -43.15 -3.07 12.32
N ASP A 277 -44.34 -2.69 11.85
CA ASP A 277 -45.57 -3.44 12.10
C ASP A 277 -46.35 -3.70 10.81
N ALA A 278 -47.45 -4.45 10.92
CA ALA A 278 -48.28 -4.78 9.75
C ALA A 278 -48.94 -3.53 9.15
N ALA A 279 -49.40 -2.59 9.98
CA ALA A 279 -50.08 -1.39 9.54
C ALA A 279 -49.15 -0.47 8.73
N GLY A 280 -47.90 -0.25 9.19
CA GLY A 280 -46.89 0.50 8.48
C GLY A 280 -46.51 -0.15 7.14
N ILE A 281 -46.50 -1.48 7.06
CA ILE A 281 -46.29 -2.21 5.81
C ILE A 281 -47.46 -2.02 4.83
N ASP A 282 -48.69 -1.95 5.32
CA ASP A 282 -49.87 -1.69 4.49
C ASP A 282 -49.86 -0.25 3.94
N VAL A 283 -49.50 0.74 4.75
CA VAL A 283 -49.32 2.13 4.29
C VAL A 283 -48.17 2.24 3.28
N PHE A 284 -47.08 1.50 3.48
CA PHE A 284 -45.99 1.40 2.51
C PHE A 284 -46.47 0.82 1.16
N GLU A 285 -47.37 -0.17 1.16
CA GLU A 285 -47.95 -0.69 -0.09
C GLU A 285 -48.75 0.38 -0.84
N THR A 286 -49.57 1.16 -0.14
CA THR A 286 -50.30 2.29 -0.72
C THR A 286 -49.33 3.32 -1.31
N TRP A 287 -48.27 3.67 -0.58
CA TRP A 287 -47.24 4.59 -1.05
C TRP A 287 -46.54 4.10 -2.32
N LEU A 288 -46.26 2.79 -2.43
CA LEU A 288 -45.67 2.22 -3.65
C LEU A 288 -46.60 2.34 -4.87
N ARG A 289 -47.93 2.25 -4.68
CA ARG A 289 -48.94 2.44 -5.73
C ARG A 289 -48.99 3.90 -6.18
N GLU A 290 -49.00 4.82 -5.23
CA GLU A 290 -49.03 6.28 -5.50
C GLU A 290 -47.76 6.78 -6.18
N ALA A 291 -46.60 6.17 -5.89
CA ALA A 291 -45.33 6.52 -6.52
C ALA A 291 -45.28 6.23 -8.04
N GLY A 292 -46.24 5.48 -8.59
CA GLY A 292 -46.54 5.36 -10.03
C GLY A 292 -45.46 4.79 -10.95
N SER A 293 -44.29 4.42 -10.42
CA SER A 293 -43.08 4.10 -11.18
C SER A 293 -42.65 2.63 -11.10
N LEU A 294 -43.41 1.80 -10.37
CA LEU A 294 -43.11 0.39 -10.13
C LEU A 294 -44.21 -0.50 -10.72
N SER A 295 -43.83 -1.67 -11.25
CA SER A 295 -44.81 -2.65 -11.75
C SER A 295 -45.66 -3.22 -10.62
N GLU A 296 -46.91 -3.62 -10.90
CA GLU A 296 -47.82 -4.29 -9.96
C GLU A 296 -47.19 -5.50 -9.24
N ASN A 297 -46.33 -6.25 -9.93
CA ASN A 297 -45.60 -7.36 -9.33
C ASN A 297 -44.63 -6.90 -8.22
N VAL A 298 -43.94 -5.77 -8.41
CA VAL A 298 -43.05 -5.19 -7.39
C VAL A 298 -43.85 -4.64 -6.23
N ILE A 299 -44.95 -3.94 -6.53
CA ILE A 299 -45.87 -3.36 -5.54
C ILE A 299 -46.41 -4.45 -4.61
N GLY A 300 -46.85 -5.61 -5.13
CA GLY A 300 -47.32 -6.71 -4.28
C GLY A 300 -46.19 -7.45 -3.55
N ARG A 301 -44.99 -7.51 -4.13
CA ARG A 301 -43.89 -8.34 -3.61
C ARG A 301 -43.10 -7.69 -2.48
N TYR A 302 -42.88 -6.38 -2.52
CA TYR A 302 -42.08 -5.69 -1.50
C TYR A 302 -42.72 -5.72 -0.09
N PRO A 303 -44.02 -5.42 0.08
CA PRO A 303 -44.71 -5.56 1.36
C PRO A 303 -44.64 -6.99 1.91
N GLN A 304 -44.80 -8.00 1.06
CA GLN A 304 -44.68 -9.41 1.47
C GLN A 304 -43.28 -9.74 2.01
N MET A 305 -42.21 -9.17 1.44
CA MET A 305 -40.85 -9.35 1.95
C MET A 305 -40.67 -8.67 3.31
N MET A 306 -41.22 -7.45 3.49
CA MET A 306 -41.19 -6.76 4.78
C MET A 306 -41.95 -7.55 5.85
N ARG A 307 -43.10 -8.14 5.53
CA ARG A 307 -43.86 -9.01 6.46
C ARG A 307 -43.06 -10.26 6.86
N ARG A 308 -42.21 -10.80 5.97
CA ARG A 308 -41.32 -11.92 6.30
C ARG A 308 -40.16 -11.51 7.21
N ILE A 309 -39.61 -10.31 7.01
CA ILE A 309 -38.59 -9.73 7.90
C ILE A 309 -39.20 -9.52 9.29
N LEU A 310 -40.40 -8.92 9.35
CA LEU A 310 -41.16 -8.71 10.58
C LEU A 310 -41.44 -10.04 11.31
N LYS A 311 -41.91 -11.08 10.59
CA LYS A 311 -42.16 -12.40 11.20
C LYS A 311 -40.89 -13.06 11.76
N HIS A 312 -39.73 -12.78 11.20
CA HIS A 312 -38.44 -13.32 11.68
C HIS A 312 -37.88 -12.52 12.85
N PHE A 313 -38.30 -11.26 13.01
CA PHE A 313 -37.97 -10.46 14.17
C PHE A 313 -38.68 -11.04 15.40
N ARG A 314 -37.88 -11.68 16.27
CA ARG A 314 -38.29 -12.00 17.64
C ARG A 314 -37.65 -10.92 18.52
N PRO A 315 -38.44 -10.02 19.13
CA PRO A 315 -37.86 -9.07 20.09
C PRO A 315 -37.13 -9.91 21.14
N PRO A 316 -35.82 -9.68 21.38
CA PRO A 316 -35.13 -10.39 22.44
C PRO A 316 -35.89 -10.12 23.74
N ALA A 317 -36.13 -11.16 24.55
CA ALA A 317 -36.38 -10.94 25.97
C ALA A 317 -35.22 -10.06 26.44
N VAL A 318 -35.53 -8.90 27.03
CA VAL A 318 -34.55 -7.87 27.36
C VAL A 318 -33.50 -8.46 28.29
N VAL A 319 -32.44 -8.99 27.70
CA VAL A 319 -31.18 -9.27 28.34
C VAL A 319 -30.31 -8.13 27.84
N THR A 320 -30.09 -7.15 28.71
CA THR A 320 -29.09 -6.11 28.54
C THR A 320 -27.72 -6.78 28.42
N VAL A 321 -27.36 -7.16 27.20
CA VAL A 321 -25.97 -7.45 26.87
C VAL A 321 -25.35 -6.09 26.60
N GLU A 322 -24.59 -5.59 27.57
CA GLU A 322 -23.75 -4.43 27.36
C GLU A 322 -22.90 -4.66 26.09
N PRO A 323 -22.77 -3.66 25.20
CA PRO A 323 -21.83 -3.78 24.09
C PRO A 323 -20.49 -4.19 24.69
N PRO A 324 -19.77 -5.18 24.12
CA PRO A 324 -18.55 -5.66 24.71
C PRO A 324 -17.63 -4.45 24.85
N THR A 325 -17.53 -3.97 26.09
CA THR A 325 -16.48 -3.07 26.49
C THR A 325 -15.23 -3.78 25.99
N LEU A 326 -14.41 -3.08 25.19
CA LEU A 326 -13.05 -3.51 24.88
C LEU A 326 -12.26 -3.52 26.20
N MET A 327 -12.66 -4.38 27.13
CA MET A 327 -11.88 -4.79 28.25
C MET A 327 -10.66 -5.42 27.62
N ARG A 328 -9.51 -4.77 27.83
CA ARG A 328 -8.26 -5.50 27.83
C ARG A 328 -8.52 -6.72 28.71
N PRO A 329 -8.47 -7.95 28.18
CA PRO A 329 -8.61 -9.10 29.05
C PRO A 329 -7.55 -8.94 30.14
N GLU A 330 -7.97 -9.04 31.40
CA GLU A 330 -7.04 -9.11 32.54
C GLU A 330 -6.16 -10.36 32.45
N THR A 331 -6.52 -11.29 31.55
CA THR A 331 -5.76 -12.48 31.19
C THR A 331 -4.36 -12.08 30.73
N PRO A 332 -3.29 -12.53 31.43
CA PRO A 332 -1.93 -12.24 31.03
C PRO A 332 -1.66 -12.79 29.63
N ALA A 333 -0.91 -12.02 28.83
CA ALA A 333 -0.58 -12.37 27.44
C ALA A 333 0.08 -13.75 27.27
N ALA A 334 0.67 -14.30 28.35
CA ALA A 334 1.24 -15.64 28.42
C ALA A 334 0.24 -16.77 28.14
N GLU A 335 -1.06 -16.53 28.36
CA GLU A 335 -2.10 -17.55 28.16
C GLU A 335 -2.86 -17.38 26.83
N MET A 336 -2.48 -16.38 26.03
CA MET A 336 -3.22 -16.03 24.81
C MET A 336 -2.61 -16.69 23.58
N THR A 337 -3.39 -17.53 22.91
CA THR A 337 -2.99 -18.10 21.62
C THR A 337 -2.98 -17.02 20.53
N LEU A 338 -2.05 -17.14 19.59
CA LEU A 338 -2.01 -16.32 18.38
C LEU A 338 -3.29 -16.47 17.54
N ARG A 339 -3.92 -17.64 17.58
CA ARG A 339 -5.23 -17.87 16.96
C ARG A 339 -6.30 -16.99 17.59
N TRP A 340 -6.42 -17.02 18.93
CA TRP A 340 -7.37 -16.19 19.65
C TRP A 340 -7.16 -14.71 19.33
N PHE A 341 -5.92 -14.23 19.37
CA PHE A 341 -5.60 -12.83 19.04
C PHE A 341 -6.02 -12.47 17.61
N PHE A 342 -5.74 -13.37 16.66
CA PHE A 342 -6.14 -13.16 15.27
C PHE A 342 -7.67 -13.06 15.13
N GLU A 343 -8.42 -13.93 15.80
CA GLU A 343 -9.87 -14.04 15.64
C GLU A 343 -10.66 -12.99 16.42
N ASN A 344 -10.21 -12.63 17.63
CA ASN A 344 -10.94 -11.75 18.55
C ASN A 344 -10.41 -10.31 18.60
N CYS A 345 -9.18 -10.06 18.14
CA CYS A 345 -8.61 -8.70 18.10
C CYS A 345 -8.35 -8.23 16.67
N TYR A 346 -7.59 -9.01 15.90
CA TYR A 346 -7.11 -8.55 14.58
C TYR A 346 -8.21 -8.51 13.51
N LEU A 347 -9.07 -9.54 13.45
CA LEU A 347 -10.13 -9.63 12.44
C LEU A 347 -11.24 -8.59 12.64
N PRO A 348 -11.76 -8.33 13.86
CA PRO A 348 -12.79 -7.32 14.06
C PRO A 348 -12.36 -5.91 13.63
N GLU A 349 -11.10 -5.53 13.86
CA GLU A 349 -10.60 -4.19 13.48
C GLU A 349 -10.32 -4.01 11.98
N ARG A 350 -10.16 -5.11 11.22
CA ARG A 350 -9.59 -5.02 9.87
C ARG A 350 -10.48 -5.72 8.85
N PRO A 351 -10.85 -5.02 7.74
CA PRO A 351 -11.59 -5.64 6.65
C PRO A 351 -10.68 -6.58 5.85
N VAL A 352 -10.50 -7.80 6.34
CA VAL A 352 -9.69 -8.84 5.70
C VAL A 352 -10.57 -9.70 4.78
N ARG A 353 -10.15 -9.86 3.52
CA ARG A 353 -10.84 -10.77 2.59
C ARG A 353 -10.75 -12.21 3.07
N LYS A 354 -11.80 -13.00 2.87
CA LYS A 354 -11.86 -14.44 3.24
C LYS A 354 -10.68 -15.28 2.76
N SER A 355 -10.13 -15.00 1.57
CA SER A 355 -8.92 -15.71 1.08
C SER A 355 -7.64 -15.36 1.85
N THR A 356 -7.51 -14.10 2.28
CA THR A 356 -6.41 -13.65 3.14
C THR A 356 -6.60 -14.22 4.55
N GLU A 357 -7.82 -14.20 5.08
CA GLU A 357 -8.18 -14.81 6.37
C GLU A 357 -7.77 -16.29 6.41
N TYR A 358 -8.18 -17.07 5.39
CA TYR A 358 -7.77 -18.48 5.27
C TYR A 358 -6.25 -18.65 5.25
N THR A 359 -5.55 -17.80 4.49
CA THR A 359 -4.08 -17.85 4.41
C THR A 359 -3.47 -17.59 5.77
N TYR A 360 -3.98 -16.60 6.50
CA TYR A 360 -3.55 -16.25 7.85
C TYR A 360 -3.75 -17.39 8.85
N ARG A 361 -4.94 -18.00 8.90
CA ARG A 361 -5.21 -19.19 9.74
C ARG A 361 -4.24 -20.32 9.42
N LEU A 362 -3.93 -20.53 8.14
CA LEU A 362 -2.99 -21.56 7.70
C LEU A 362 -1.55 -21.27 8.15
N VAL A 363 -1.11 -20.00 8.15
CA VAL A 363 0.22 -19.63 8.67
C VAL A 363 0.28 -19.84 10.19
N ILE A 364 -0.74 -19.41 10.93
CA ILE A 364 -0.82 -19.58 12.39
C ILE A 364 -0.74 -21.07 12.74
N ARG A 365 -1.55 -21.91 12.09
CA ARG A 365 -1.53 -23.35 12.31
C ARG A 365 -0.15 -23.96 12.04
N ARG A 366 0.48 -23.60 10.91
CA ARG A 366 1.83 -24.09 10.56
C ARG A 366 2.91 -23.64 11.52
N PHE A 367 2.76 -22.45 12.10
CA PHE A 367 3.67 -21.96 13.10
C PHE A 367 3.52 -22.76 14.40
N GLY A 368 2.29 -23.06 14.82
CA GLY A 368 2.03 -23.98 15.92
C GLY A 368 2.54 -25.41 15.65
N GLU A 369 2.28 -25.97 14.46
CA GLU A 369 2.83 -27.27 14.02
C GLU A 369 4.36 -27.32 14.15
N TYR A 370 5.06 -26.23 13.85
CA TYR A 370 6.51 -26.13 14.01
C TYR A 370 6.95 -26.06 15.48
N LEU A 371 6.16 -25.41 16.34
CA LEU A 371 6.42 -25.31 17.78
C LEU A 371 6.05 -26.59 18.55
N GLY A 372 5.30 -27.52 17.91
CA GLY A 372 4.79 -28.73 18.55
C GLY A 372 3.60 -28.50 19.47
N ARG A 373 3.02 -27.29 19.48
CA ARG A 373 1.85 -26.87 20.26
C ARG A 373 1.14 -25.71 19.58
N ASP A 374 0.00 -25.27 20.10
CA ASP A 374 -0.60 -24.03 19.61
C ASP A 374 0.36 -22.85 19.81
N ALA A 375 0.45 -21.98 18.79
CA ALA A 375 1.28 -20.80 18.86
C ALA A 375 0.65 -19.77 19.81
N MET A 376 1.44 -19.31 20.76
CA MET A 376 1.12 -18.29 21.77
C MET A 376 1.67 -16.93 21.33
N LEU A 377 1.20 -15.84 21.93
CA LEU A 377 1.76 -14.51 21.66
C LEU A 377 3.20 -14.38 22.16
N GLU A 378 3.57 -15.07 23.25
CA GLU A 378 4.95 -15.13 23.75
C GLU A 378 5.93 -15.78 22.75
N ASP A 379 5.45 -16.58 21.80
CA ASP A 379 6.29 -17.18 20.75
C ASP A 379 6.74 -16.16 19.70
N PHE A 380 6.25 -14.92 19.76
CA PHE A 380 6.79 -13.81 18.99
C PHE A 380 8.15 -13.36 19.50
N THR A 381 9.12 -14.24 19.31
CA THR A 381 10.55 -13.99 19.52
C THR A 381 11.29 -14.09 18.20
N ALA A 382 12.46 -13.43 18.13
CA ALA A 382 13.31 -13.51 16.96
C ALA A 382 13.81 -14.94 16.72
N ALA A 383 14.11 -15.68 17.79
CA ALA A 383 14.57 -17.06 17.72
C ALA A 383 13.51 -18.00 17.14
N ALA A 384 12.29 -17.99 17.69
CA ALA A 384 11.20 -18.86 17.24
C ALA A 384 10.83 -18.61 15.78
N ILE A 385 10.65 -17.34 15.38
CA ILE A 385 10.31 -17.01 13.99
C ILE A 385 11.48 -17.35 13.06
N ASN A 386 12.74 -17.06 13.41
CA ASN A 386 13.86 -17.41 12.55
C ASN A 386 14.01 -18.92 12.38
N GLY A 387 13.84 -19.69 13.45
CA GLY A 387 13.83 -21.16 13.40
C GLY A 387 12.71 -21.68 12.49
N PHE A 388 11.49 -21.18 12.65
CA PHE A 388 10.37 -21.50 11.77
C PHE A 388 10.71 -21.20 10.31
N LEU A 389 11.23 -20.01 10.00
CA LEU A 389 11.57 -19.64 8.64
C LEU A 389 12.64 -20.56 8.04
N VAL A 390 13.66 -20.96 8.81
CA VAL A 390 14.70 -21.91 8.36
C VAL A 390 14.08 -23.27 8.05
N ALA A 391 13.28 -23.83 8.97
CA ALA A 391 12.59 -25.10 8.76
C ALA A 391 11.68 -25.06 7.52
N ARG A 392 10.93 -23.96 7.33
CA ARG A 392 10.06 -23.78 6.16
C ARG A 392 10.82 -23.63 4.85
N GLN A 393 12.01 -23.04 4.85
CA GLN A 393 12.85 -22.94 3.64
C GLN A 393 13.29 -24.32 3.12
N GLY A 394 13.39 -25.34 3.98
CA GLY A 394 13.72 -26.72 3.58
C GLY A 394 12.60 -27.44 2.81
N VAL A 395 11.34 -27.04 3.01
CA VAL A 395 10.17 -27.76 2.46
C VAL A 395 9.27 -26.91 1.57
N ARG A 396 9.49 -25.59 1.49
CA ARG A 396 8.67 -24.66 0.70
C ARG A 396 9.51 -23.69 -0.10
N SER A 397 8.91 -23.18 -1.19
CA SER A 397 9.54 -22.14 -2.00
C SER A 397 9.76 -20.85 -1.21
N SER A 398 10.85 -20.14 -1.48
CA SER A 398 11.18 -18.87 -0.80
C SER A 398 10.08 -17.81 -0.92
N HIS A 399 9.28 -17.83 -2.00
CA HIS A 399 8.11 -16.95 -2.15
C HIS A 399 7.03 -17.26 -1.11
N THR A 400 6.75 -18.54 -0.88
CA THR A 400 5.81 -18.98 0.16
C THR A 400 6.31 -18.58 1.54
N VAL A 401 7.58 -18.87 1.85
CA VAL A 401 8.16 -18.55 3.16
C VAL A 401 8.21 -17.04 3.41
N LYS A 402 8.46 -16.22 2.37
CA LYS A 402 8.34 -14.77 2.46
C LYS A 402 6.92 -14.31 2.81
N GLY A 403 5.90 -14.96 2.25
CA GLY A 403 4.49 -14.71 2.56
C GLY A 403 4.15 -15.08 4.01
N GLU A 404 4.56 -16.27 4.45
CA GLU A 404 4.38 -16.75 5.84
C GLU A 404 5.07 -15.79 6.83
N ARG A 405 6.32 -15.40 6.55
CA ARG A 405 7.04 -14.36 7.30
C ARG A 405 6.25 -13.06 7.40
N LEU A 406 5.71 -12.56 6.29
CA LEU A 406 5.01 -11.29 6.29
C LEU A 406 3.74 -11.34 7.15
N ALA A 407 3.00 -12.44 7.12
CA ALA A 407 1.84 -12.65 7.97
C ALA A 407 2.21 -12.63 9.47
N LEU A 408 3.21 -13.42 9.89
CA LEU A 408 3.67 -13.45 11.29
C LEU A 408 4.14 -12.07 11.78
N LEU A 409 4.90 -11.34 10.96
CA LEU A 409 5.34 -9.98 11.30
C LEU A 409 4.19 -8.96 11.34
N THR A 410 3.10 -9.23 10.63
CA THR A 410 1.91 -8.39 10.66
C THR A 410 1.19 -8.58 11.99
N PHE A 411 1.04 -9.83 12.44
CA PHE A 411 0.46 -10.12 13.74
C PHE A 411 1.31 -9.67 14.91
N TRP A 412 2.64 -9.88 14.87
CA TRP A 412 3.53 -9.42 15.91
C TRP A 412 3.45 -7.89 16.10
N ARG A 413 3.50 -7.11 15.01
CA ARG A 413 3.33 -5.64 15.12
C ARG A 413 1.97 -5.27 15.69
N SER A 414 0.90 -5.91 15.23
CA SER A 414 -0.44 -5.65 15.75
C SER A 414 -0.54 -5.99 17.24
N ALA A 415 0.00 -7.13 17.67
CA ALA A 415 0.01 -7.51 19.08
C ALA A 415 0.80 -6.51 19.94
N PHE A 416 1.90 -5.97 19.40
CA PHE A 416 2.68 -4.92 20.06
C PHE A 416 1.88 -3.61 20.18
N ASP A 417 1.24 -3.19 19.09
CA ASP A 417 0.42 -1.96 19.07
C ASP A 417 -0.74 -2.01 20.08
N TRP A 418 -1.25 -3.23 20.35
CA TRP A 418 -2.27 -3.51 21.35
C TRP A 418 -1.73 -3.69 22.78
N GLY A 419 -0.41 -3.75 22.96
CA GLY A 419 0.23 -3.96 24.26
C GLY A 419 0.27 -5.42 24.74
N TYR A 420 -0.12 -6.39 23.91
CA TYR A 420 -0.04 -7.81 24.26
C TYR A 420 1.38 -8.38 24.21
N VAL A 421 2.29 -7.74 23.48
CA VAL A 421 3.72 -8.09 23.50
C VAL A 421 4.55 -6.81 23.66
N HIS A 422 5.65 -6.90 24.42
CA HIS A 422 6.45 -5.73 24.79
C HIS A 422 7.57 -5.39 23.81
N GLU A 423 7.84 -6.28 22.85
CA GLU A 423 8.91 -6.08 21.86
C GLU A 423 8.37 -6.02 20.44
N LEU A 424 8.93 -5.11 19.63
CA LEU A 424 8.71 -5.08 18.19
C LEU A 424 9.55 -6.15 17.49
N PRO A 425 9.12 -6.65 16.31
CA PRO A 425 9.90 -7.60 15.53
C PRO A 425 11.25 -7.01 15.09
N ARG A 426 12.34 -7.45 15.74
CA ARG A 426 13.73 -7.08 15.42
C ARG A 426 14.52 -8.33 15.02
N ARG A 427 15.58 -8.13 14.24
CA ARG A 427 16.53 -9.21 13.84
C ARG A 427 15.90 -10.43 13.16
N ILE A 428 14.79 -10.22 12.44
CA ILE A 428 14.11 -11.30 11.70
C ILE A 428 14.73 -11.50 10.33
N ARG A 429 15.25 -12.70 10.08
CA ARG A 429 15.91 -13.15 8.84
C ARG A 429 15.12 -12.71 7.63
N LYS A 430 15.80 -12.08 6.66
CA LYS A 430 15.19 -11.70 5.39
C LYS A 430 15.15 -12.91 4.47
N VAL A 431 13.97 -13.24 3.95
CA VAL A 431 13.80 -14.27 2.92
C VAL A 431 13.86 -13.57 1.56
N LYS A 432 14.93 -13.83 0.80
CA LYS A 432 15.13 -13.30 -0.56
C LYS A 432 14.66 -14.34 -1.57
N PRO A 433 13.42 -14.24 -2.10
CA PRO A 433 13.01 -15.13 -3.17
C PRO A 433 13.77 -14.81 -4.46
N PRO A 434 14.03 -15.82 -5.32
CA PRO A 434 14.62 -15.57 -6.61
C PRO A 434 13.72 -14.66 -7.45
N VAL A 435 14.36 -13.80 -8.24
CA VAL A 435 13.66 -12.97 -9.21
C VAL A 435 13.05 -13.90 -10.26
N ILE A 436 11.74 -13.79 -10.45
CA ILE A 436 11.03 -14.53 -11.49
C ILE A 436 10.97 -13.64 -12.71
N ILE A 437 11.65 -14.05 -13.78
CA ILE A 437 11.50 -13.43 -15.09
C ILE A 437 10.09 -13.79 -15.61
N PRO A 438 9.23 -12.81 -15.90
CA PRO A 438 7.92 -13.09 -16.49
C PRO A 438 8.09 -13.72 -17.87
N GLU A 439 7.27 -14.72 -18.16
CA GLU A 439 7.21 -15.36 -19.47
C GLU A 439 5.80 -15.14 -20.06
N ALA A 440 5.76 -14.81 -21.34
CA ALA A 440 4.58 -14.74 -22.19
C ALA A 440 4.45 -16.01 -23.05
N PHE A 441 3.24 -16.29 -23.54
CA PHE A 441 3.05 -17.26 -24.60
C PHE A 441 3.52 -16.68 -25.94
N THR A 442 4.08 -17.52 -26.81
CA THR A 442 4.31 -17.17 -28.22
C THR A 442 2.98 -17.19 -28.99
N PRO A 443 2.90 -16.58 -30.19
CA PRO A 443 1.68 -16.63 -31.00
C PRO A 443 1.31 -18.07 -31.36
N GLN A 444 2.31 -18.93 -31.63
CA GLN A 444 2.13 -20.35 -31.93
C GLN A 444 1.57 -21.10 -30.71
N GLU A 445 2.05 -20.82 -29.50
CA GLU A 445 1.49 -21.44 -28.28
C GLU A 445 0.03 -21.02 -28.04
N ILE A 446 -0.35 -19.76 -28.33
CA ILE A 446 -1.75 -19.32 -28.25
C ILE A 446 -2.61 -20.02 -29.30
N ALA A 447 -2.11 -20.18 -30.52
CA ALA A 447 -2.79 -20.92 -31.58
C ALA A 447 -3.02 -22.39 -31.18
N ALA A 448 -1.97 -23.07 -30.71
CA ALA A 448 -2.05 -24.45 -30.22
C ALA A 448 -3.05 -24.59 -29.05
N LEU A 449 -3.06 -23.64 -28.10
CA LEU A 449 -4.05 -23.61 -27.01
C LEU A 449 -5.48 -23.49 -27.54
N ARG A 450 -5.71 -22.69 -28.58
CA ARG A 450 -7.04 -22.51 -29.19
C ARG A 450 -7.46 -23.73 -29.97
N GLU A 451 -6.58 -24.31 -30.78
CA GLU A 451 -6.85 -25.56 -31.54
C GLU A 451 -7.17 -26.70 -30.58
N ALA A 452 -6.41 -26.84 -29.50
CA ALA A 452 -6.64 -27.84 -28.46
C ALA A 452 -8.02 -27.75 -27.79
N THR A 453 -8.74 -26.62 -27.90
CA THR A 453 -10.11 -26.53 -27.37
C THR A 453 -11.14 -27.33 -28.18
N ALA A 454 -10.82 -27.71 -29.41
CA ALA A 454 -11.67 -28.52 -30.29
C ALA A 454 -11.45 -30.04 -30.13
N ASP A 455 -10.49 -30.45 -29.29
CA ASP A 455 -10.21 -31.86 -29.03
C ASP A 455 -11.42 -32.55 -28.38
N THR A 456 -11.71 -33.79 -28.80
CA THR A 456 -12.85 -34.61 -28.34
C THR A 456 -12.90 -34.77 -26.82
N ARG A 457 -11.76 -34.64 -26.13
CA ARG A 457 -11.67 -34.65 -24.66
C ARG A 457 -12.41 -33.49 -23.99
N PHE A 458 -12.70 -32.41 -24.73
CA PHE A 458 -13.47 -31.25 -24.31
C PHE A 458 -14.84 -31.15 -25.00
N ASP A 459 -15.17 -32.12 -25.85
CA ASP A 459 -16.48 -32.28 -26.48
C ASP A 459 -17.49 -32.85 -25.48
N ARG A 460 -17.86 -32.00 -24.52
CA ARG A 460 -18.78 -32.34 -23.43
C ARG A 460 -19.27 -31.09 -22.74
N GLU A 461 -20.39 -31.23 -22.06
CA GLU A 461 -20.90 -30.19 -21.19
C GLU A 461 -20.39 -30.30 -19.75
N ALA A 462 -20.26 -29.15 -19.09
CA ALA A 462 -20.07 -29.06 -17.65
C ALA A 462 -20.99 -27.98 -17.09
N ASN A 463 -22.03 -28.38 -16.35
CA ASN A 463 -23.09 -27.50 -15.86
C ASN A 463 -23.76 -26.72 -17.01
N GLY A 464 -24.03 -27.42 -18.12
CA GLY A 464 -24.68 -26.90 -19.33
C GLY A 464 -23.89 -25.83 -20.08
N VAL A 465 -22.56 -25.84 -19.97
CA VAL A 465 -21.68 -25.10 -20.88
C VAL A 465 -20.74 -26.10 -21.53
N HIS A 466 -20.65 -26.05 -22.86
CA HIS A 466 -19.69 -26.85 -23.62
C HIS A 466 -18.25 -26.48 -23.24
N VAL A 467 -17.48 -27.45 -22.72
CA VAL A 467 -16.17 -27.19 -22.10
C VAL A 467 -15.16 -26.62 -23.10
N GLY A 468 -15.09 -27.16 -24.30
CA GLY A 468 -14.18 -26.67 -25.34
C GLY A 468 -14.47 -25.21 -25.73
N ARG A 469 -15.75 -24.89 -25.93
CA ARG A 469 -16.19 -23.53 -26.31
C ARG A 469 -15.91 -22.54 -25.17
N PHE A 470 -16.14 -22.96 -23.92
CA PHE A 470 -15.81 -22.16 -22.75
C PHE A 470 -14.31 -21.83 -22.67
N LEU A 471 -13.45 -22.83 -22.84
CA LEU A 471 -12.00 -22.63 -22.79
C LEU A 471 -11.53 -21.71 -23.92
N ASN A 472 -12.12 -21.82 -25.11
CA ASN A 472 -11.83 -20.95 -26.25
C ASN A 472 -12.17 -19.49 -25.93
N ALA A 473 -13.38 -19.24 -25.41
CA ALA A 473 -13.82 -17.92 -25.00
C ALA A 473 -12.94 -17.36 -23.87
N LEU A 474 -12.58 -18.17 -22.87
CA LEU A 474 -11.68 -17.78 -21.78
C LEU A 474 -10.30 -17.34 -22.29
N ILE A 475 -9.71 -18.09 -23.23
CA ILE A 475 -8.41 -17.75 -23.82
C ILE A 475 -8.47 -16.39 -24.50
N ARG A 476 -9.46 -16.20 -25.38
CA ARG A 476 -9.66 -14.96 -26.14
C ARG A 476 -9.90 -13.78 -25.21
N MET A 477 -10.81 -13.93 -24.25
CA MET A 477 -11.15 -12.89 -23.29
C MET A 477 -9.95 -12.48 -22.44
N ALA A 478 -9.20 -13.45 -21.92
CA ALA A 478 -8.02 -13.17 -21.11
C ALA A 478 -6.88 -12.54 -21.93
N TYR A 479 -6.76 -12.89 -23.21
CA TYR A 479 -5.78 -12.31 -24.13
C TYR A 479 -6.16 -10.88 -24.55
N ASP A 480 -7.44 -10.60 -24.81
CA ASP A 480 -7.87 -9.26 -25.24
C ASP A 480 -7.86 -8.25 -24.09
N THR A 481 -8.29 -8.67 -22.89
CA THR A 481 -8.50 -7.74 -21.77
C THR A 481 -7.39 -7.70 -20.74
N ALA A 482 -6.50 -8.70 -20.78
CA ALA A 482 -5.53 -8.95 -19.72
C ALA A 482 -6.13 -9.00 -18.30
N LEU A 483 -7.43 -9.23 -18.09
CA LEU A 483 -8.04 -9.23 -16.75
C LEU A 483 -7.53 -10.37 -15.85
N ARG A 484 -7.69 -10.23 -14.53
CA ARG A 484 -7.38 -11.34 -13.60
C ARG A 484 -8.47 -12.38 -13.72
N LEU A 485 -8.12 -13.66 -13.51
CA LEU A 485 -9.10 -14.75 -13.58
C LEU A 485 -10.32 -14.55 -12.65
N GLY A 486 -10.15 -13.90 -11.50
CA GLY A 486 -11.29 -13.56 -10.65
C GLY A 486 -12.26 -12.60 -11.34
N ASP A 487 -11.73 -11.50 -11.88
CA ASP A 487 -12.50 -10.48 -12.60
C ASP A 487 -13.15 -11.06 -13.86
N LEU A 488 -12.42 -11.89 -14.63
CA LEU A 488 -12.93 -12.57 -15.83
C LEU A 488 -14.19 -13.41 -15.56
N LEU A 489 -14.22 -14.12 -14.42
CA LEU A 489 -15.32 -15.03 -14.06
C LEU A 489 -16.50 -14.33 -13.38
N THR A 490 -16.38 -13.03 -13.09
CA THR A 490 -17.44 -12.21 -12.48
C THR A 490 -17.99 -11.14 -13.42
N LEU A 491 -17.41 -11.00 -14.62
CA LEU A 491 -17.92 -10.08 -15.63
C LEU A 491 -19.30 -10.52 -16.14
N THR A 492 -20.20 -9.56 -16.30
CA THR A 492 -21.59 -9.75 -16.73
C THR A 492 -21.85 -9.15 -18.11
N ARG A 493 -22.94 -9.57 -18.77
CA ARG A 493 -23.29 -9.14 -20.14
C ARG A 493 -23.59 -7.65 -20.26
N ASP A 494 -24.19 -7.04 -19.25
CA ASP A 494 -24.47 -5.59 -19.18
C ASP A 494 -23.19 -4.74 -19.16
N GLN A 495 -22.07 -5.30 -18.71
CA GLN A 495 -20.77 -4.63 -18.71
C GLN A 495 -20.10 -4.65 -20.09
N LEU A 496 -20.61 -5.41 -21.05
CA LEU A 496 -20.12 -5.49 -22.42
C LEU A 496 -20.99 -4.61 -23.34
N GLY A 497 -20.45 -3.46 -23.74
CA GLY A 497 -21.09 -2.59 -24.72
C GLY A 497 -21.09 -3.19 -26.13
N GLY A 498 -21.98 -2.70 -27.00
CA GLY A 498 -22.14 -3.22 -28.38
C GLY A 498 -20.88 -3.13 -29.25
N SER A 499 -19.96 -2.21 -28.96
CA SER A 499 -18.67 -2.09 -29.64
C SER A 499 -17.62 -3.12 -29.17
N GLY A 500 -17.91 -3.91 -28.13
CA GLY A 500 -16.93 -4.75 -27.44
C GLY A 500 -16.16 -4.04 -26.32
N LEU A 501 -16.53 -2.80 -25.99
CA LEU A 501 -15.97 -2.07 -24.86
C LEU A 501 -16.51 -2.65 -23.55
N ILE A 502 -15.62 -2.88 -22.58
CA ILE A 502 -15.95 -3.33 -21.24
C ILE A 502 -15.57 -2.26 -20.24
N VAL A 503 -16.52 -1.90 -19.37
CA VAL A 503 -16.33 -0.97 -18.26
C VAL A 503 -16.64 -1.69 -16.96
N MET A 504 -15.66 -1.76 -16.04
CA MET A 504 -15.85 -2.46 -14.77
C MET A 504 -15.02 -1.84 -13.64
N THR A 505 -15.31 -2.22 -12.41
CA THR A 505 -14.43 -1.97 -11.26
C THR A 505 -13.69 -3.25 -10.89
N MET A 506 -12.35 -3.25 -10.95
CA MET A 506 -11.58 -4.45 -10.63
C MET A 506 -11.75 -4.85 -9.16
N ALA A 507 -12.16 -6.10 -8.91
CA ALA A 507 -12.48 -6.59 -7.58
C ALA A 507 -11.28 -6.57 -6.62
N LYS A 508 -10.04 -6.69 -7.13
CA LYS A 508 -8.83 -6.66 -6.29
C LYS A 508 -8.48 -5.26 -5.79
N THR A 509 -8.65 -4.23 -6.61
CA THR A 509 -8.11 -2.88 -6.32
C THR A 509 -9.20 -1.85 -6.08
N GLY A 510 -10.46 -2.14 -6.42
CA GLY A 510 -11.57 -1.19 -6.34
C GLY A 510 -11.43 -0.01 -7.31
N LEU A 511 -10.63 -0.17 -8.38
CA LEU A 511 -10.40 0.88 -9.35
C LEU A 511 -11.25 0.63 -10.60
N PRO A 512 -11.87 1.68 -11.18
CA PRO A 512 -12.44 1.60 -12.51
C PRO A 512 -11.39 1.15 -13.53
N HIS A 513 -11.82 0.37 -14.50
CA HIS A 513 -10.98 -0.16 -15.55
C HIS A 513 -11.80 -0.36 -16.81
N THR A 514 -11.22 0.04 -17.93
CA THR A 514 -11.81 -0.10 -19.25
C THR A 514 -10.89 -0.96 -20.11
N CYS A 515 -11.49 -1.86 -20.88
CA CYS A 515 -10.77 -2.71 -21.82
C CYS A 515 -11.66 -3.03 -23.02
N GLN A 516 -11.07 -3.53 -24.10
CA GLN A 516 -11.74 -3.77 -25.37
C GLN A 516 -11.57 -5.23 -25.77
N VAL A 517 -12.64 -5.86 -26.26
CA VAL A 517 -12.58 -7.19 -26.88
C VAL A 517 -12.80 -7.11 -28.38
N ARG A 518 -12.22 -8.05 -29.13
CA ARG A 518 -12.41 -8.15 -30.58
C ARG A 518 -13.78 -8.75 -30.92
N PRO A 519 -14.34 -8.50 -32.12
CA PRO A 519 -15.60 -9.13 -32.56
C PRO A 519 -15.58 -10.66 -32.48
N SER A 520 -14.45 -11.29 -32.82
CA SER A 520 -14.32 -12.75 -32.70
C SER A 520 -14.34 -13.27 -31.25
N THR A 521 -14.01 -12.42 -30.28
CA THR A 521 -14.15 -12.72 -28.84
C THR A 521 -15.60 -12.58 -28.41
N VAL A 522 -16.31 -11.54 -28.87
CA VAL A 522 -17.76 -11.38 -28.65
C VAL A 522 -18.54 -12.59 -29.18
N ALA A 523 -18.25 -13.04 -30.40
CA ALA A 523 -18.87 -14.23 -30.98
C ALA A 523 -18.60 -15.50 -30.14
N ALA A 524 -17.37 -15.67 -29.63
CA ALA A 524 -17.02 -16.80 -28.78
C ALA A 524 -17.76 -16.75 -27.42
N LEU A 525 -18.00 -15.56 -26.86
CA LEU A 525 -18.78 -15.37 -25.64
C LEU A 525 -20.27 -15.66 -25.88
N ALA A 526 -20.83 -15.21 -27.01
CA ALA A 526 -22.20 -15.50 -27.40
C ALA A 526 -22.45 -17.02 -27.55
N ALA A 527 -21.49 -17.75 -28.12
CA ALA A 527 -21.58 -19.20 -28.32
C ALA A 527 -21.60 -20.05 -27.02
N ILE A 528 -21.32 -19.43 -25.87
CA ILE A 528 -21.39 -20.06 -24.53
C ILE A 528 -22.36 -19.35 -23.60
N ALA A 529 -23.11 -18.38 -24.11
CA ALA A 529 -24.08 -17.63 -23.32
C ALA A 529 -25.17 -18.57 -22.79
N ARG A 530 -25.74 -18.18 -21.65
CA ARG A 530 -26.84 -18.90 -21.01
C ARG A 530 -27.88 -17.90 -20.55
N ASP A 531 -29.14 -18.26 -20.74
CA ASP A 531 -30.26 -17.40 -20.35
C ASP A 531 -30.36 -17.24 -18.82
N ASP A 532 -29.97 -18.29 -18.08
CA ASP A 532 -30.06 -18.33 -16.62
C ASP A 532 -28.81 -17.83 -15.88
N ASP A 533 -27.79 -17.33 -16.60
CA ASP A 533 -26.51 -16.85 -16.04
C ASP A 533 -26.06 -15.60 -16.79
N ASP A 534 -26.07 -14.45 -16.12
CA ASP A 534 -25.74 -13.15 -16.71
C ASP A 534 -24.24 -12.97 -17.00
N ARG A 535 -23.38 -13.87 -16.52
CA ARG A 535 -21.93 -13.78 -16.70
C ARG A 535 -21.51 -13.99 -18.15
N LEU A 536 -20.47 -13.29 -18.58
CA LEU A 536 -19.82 -13.49 -19.88
C LEU A 536 -19.15 -14.86 -19.99
N LEU A 537 -18.61 -15.35 -18.87
CA LEU A 537 -17.99 -16.67 -18.75
C LEU A 537 -18.76 -17.48 -17.68
N PRO A 538 -19.86 -18.17 -18.04
CA PRO A 538 -20.80 -18.79 -17.09
C PRO A 538 -20.26 -20.08 -16.45
N TRP A 539 -19.08 -20.02 -15.83
CA TRP A 539 -18.48 -21.15 -15.12
C TRP A 539 -19.08 -21.29 -13.72
N ARG A 540 -19.95 -22.29 -13.53
CA ARG A 540 -20.62 -22.56 -12.25
C ARG A 540 -19.86 -23.49 -11.31
N ARG A 541 -18.73 -24.05 -11.73
CA ARG A 541 -17.94 -24.96 -10.89
C ARG A 541 -16.93 -24.20 -10.05
N VAL A 542 -16.48 -24.84 -8.97
CA VAL A 542 -15.35 -24.34 -8.18
C VAL A 542 -14.12 -24.10 -9.07
N ARG A 543 -13.38 -23.05 -8.76
CA ARG A 543 -12.18 -22.63 -9.53
C ARG A 543 -11.13 -23.73 -9.68
N ALA A 544 -11.05 -24.66 -8.72
CA ALA A 544 -10.17 -25.82 -8.79
C ALA A 544 -10.46 -26.71 -10.01
N CYS A 545 -11.74 -26.86 -10.39
CA CYS A 545 -12.14 -27.61 -11.59
C CYS A 545 -11.60 -26.94 -12.85
N LEU A 546 -11.68 -25.61 -12.96
CA LEU A 546 -11.12 -24.88 -14.10
C LEU A 546 -9.61 -25.11 -14.23
N HIS A 547 -8.87 -25.11 -13.11
CA HIS A 547 -7.44 -25.43 -13.13
C HIS A 547 -7.14 -26.87 -13.57
N LYS A 548 -8.04 -27.83 -13.30
CA LYS A 548 -7.93 -29.21 -13.83
C LYS A 548 -8.10 -29.23 -15.35
N TYR A 549 -9.12 -28.53 -15.87
CA TYR A 549 -9.34 -28.42 -17.32
C TYR A 549 -8.21 -27.70 -18.03
N TRP A 550 -7.73 -26.59 -17.48
CA TRP A 550 -6.60 -25.85 -18.02
C TRP A 550 -5.34 -26.72 -18.12
N ARG A 551 -5.03 -27.54 -17.09
CA ARG A 551 -3.91 -28.48 -17.15
C ARG A 551 -4.10 -29.57 -18.21
N ARG A 552 -5.34 -30.02 -18.45
CA ARG A 552 -5.63 -30.96 -19.54
C ARG A 552 -5.42 -30.28 -20.89
N LEU A 553 -5.87 -29.04 -21.04
CA LEU A 553 -5.71 -28.25 -22.26
C LEU A 553 -4.25 -28.07 -22.62
N LEU A 554 -3.39 -27.74 -21.64
CA LEU A 554 -1.95 -27.66 -21.85
C LEU A 554 -1.37 -28.98 -22.41
N ARG A 555 -1.78 -30.15 -21.87
CA ARG A 555 -1.32 -31.44 -22.40
C ARG A 555 -1.75 -31.68 -23.84
N VAL A 556 -3.00 -31.35 -24.16
CA VAL A 556 -3.54 -31.48 -25.52
C VAL A 556 -2.77 -30.59 -26.49
N ALA A 557 -2.48 -29.36 -26.09
CA ALA A 557 -1.72 -28.39 -26.87
C ALA A 557 -0.21 -28.70 -26.96
N GLY A 558 0.27 -29.80 -26.38
CA GLY A 558 1.70 -30.12 -26.33
C GLY A 558 2.53 -29.16 -25.47
N LEU A 559 1.90 -28.42 -24.54
CA LEU A 559 2.55 -27.42 -23.72
C LEU A 559 2.91 -27.93 -22.31
N PRO A 560 3.98 -27.41 -21.69
CA PRO A 560 4.38 -27.77 -20.34
C PRO A 560 3.27 -27.60 -19.29
N VAL A 561 2.97 -28.66 -18.55
CA VAL A 561 1.94 -28.67 -17.50
C VAL A 561 2.53 -28.23 -16.16
N HIS A 562 2.74 -26.94 -16.00
CA HIS A 562 3.17 -26.41 -14.71
C HIS A 562 2.48 -25.09 -14.34
N ARG A 563 2.61 -24.71 -13.08
CA ARG A 563 1.93 -23.54 -12.51
C ARG A 563 2.21 -22.21 -13.23
N ARG A 564 3.34 -22.09 -13.95
CA ARG A 564 3.66 -20.85 -14.70
C ARG A 564 2.91 -20.76 -16.02
N TYR A 565 2.45 -21.88 -16.58
CA TYR A 565 1.64 -21.94 -17.81
C TYR A 565 0.15 -21.82 -17.51
N GLY A 566 -0.23 -21.31 -16.33
CA GLY A 566 -1.64 -21.06 -15.98
C GLY A 566 -2.26 -19.89 -16.77
N VAL A 567 -3.57 -19.67 -16.58
CA VAL A 567 -4.32 -18.54 -17.19
C VAL A 567 -3.67 -17.17 -16.93
N GLN A 568 -2.97 -16.99 -15.80
CA GLN A 568 -2.22 -15.77 -15.50
C GLN A 568 -1.16 -15.45 -16.57
N ARG A 569 -0.62 -16.46 -17.27
CA ARG A 569 0.32 -16.27 -18.37
C ARG A 569 -0.33 -15.59 -19.57
N LEU A 570 -1.62 -15.82 -19.86
CA LEU A 570 -2.35 -15.07 -20.90
C LEU A 570 -2.39 -13.57 -20.59
N ARG A 571 -2.65 -13.21 -19.33
CA ARG A 571 -2.59 -11.80 -18.88
C ARG A 571 -1.21 -11.17 -19.08
N ARG A 572 -0.12 -11.91 -18.81
CA ARG A 572 1.26 -11.46 -19.10
C ARG A 572 1.53 -11.33 -20.58
N THR A 573 1.03 -12.29 -21.35
CA THR A 573 1.17 -12.35 -22.80
C THR A 573 0.54 -11.12 -23.44
N SER A 574 -0.73 -10.89 -23.14
CA SER A 574 -1.47 -9.70 -23.57
C SER A 574 -0.72 -8.41 -23.26
N ALA A 575 -0.33 -8.22 -22.00
CA ALA A 575 0.41 -7.02 -21.59
C ALA A 575 1.77 -6.87 -22.28
N SER A 576 2.49 -7.97 -22.53
CA SER A 576 3.80 -7.92 -23.19
C SER A 576 3.68 -7.51 -24.66
N TYR A 577 2.68 -8.03 -25.38
CA TYR A 577 2.43 -7.61 -26.77
C TYR A 577 1.92 -6.17 -26.86
N VAL A 578 1.03 -5.77 -25.95
CA VAL A 578 0.55 -4.38 -25.87
C VAL A 578 1.71 -3.42 -25.62
N GLU A 579 2.62 -3.76 -24.69
CA GLU A 579 3.83 -2.96 -24.44
C GLU A 579 4.78 -2.95 -25.65
N ALA A 580 4.98 -4.09 -26.31
CA ALA A 580 5.87 -4.19 -27.47
C ALA A 580 5.38 -3.32 -28.64
N ILE A 581 4.06 -3.21 -28.82
CA ILE A 581 3.44 -2.35 -29.85
C ILE A 581 3.48 -0.88 -29.41
N ALA A 582 3.10 -0.60 -28.16
CA ALA A 582 3.02 0.75 -27.63
C ALA A 582 3.71 0.81 -26.25
N PRO A 583 5.02 1.12 -26.19
CA PRO A 583 5.76 1.19 -24.93
C PRO A 583 5.10 2.13 -23.90
N GLY A 584 5.01 1.67 -22.65
CA GLY A 584 4.33 2.37 -21.54
C GLY A 584 2.83 2.04 -21.40
N SER A 585 2.19 1.43 -22.39
CA SER A 585 0.74 1.20 -22.39
C SER A 585 0.28 0.03 -21.50
N ALA A 586 1.17 -0.92 -21.15
CA ALA A 586 0.77 -2.08 -20.36
C ALA A 586 0.25 -1.73 -18.96
N THR A 587 0.66 -0.59 -18.41
CA THR A 587 0.20 -0.13 -17.09
C THR A 587 -1.31 0.12 -17.09
N GLY A 588 -1.80 0.85 -18.09
CA GLY A 588 -3.22 1.11 -18.29
C GLY A 588 -3.98 -0.16 -18.63
N HIS A 589 -3.44 -0.95 -19.56
CA HIS A 589 -4.02 -2.23 -19.99
C HIS A 589 -4.21 -3.23 -18.84
N LEU A 590 -3.28 -3.26 -17.89
CA LEU A 590 -3.37 -4.13 -16.70
C LEU A 590 -4.20 -3.51 -15.57
N GLY A 591 -4.57 -2.23 -15.65
CA GLY A 591 -5.18 -1.50 -14.54
C GLY A 591 -4.25 -1.40 -13.32
N HIS A 592 -2.95 -1.19 -13.54
CA HIS A 592 -1.99 -0.98 -12.45
C HIS A 592 -1.85 0.50 -12.09
N ARG A 593 -1.62 0.78 -10.80
CA ARG A 593 -1.36 2.15 -10.33
C ARG A 593 0.00 2.70 -10.76
N THR A 594 0.99 1.82 -10.95
CA THR A 594 2.38 2.20 -11.26
C THR A 594 2.95 1.30 -12.33
N GLY A 595 3.73 1.86 -13.26
CA GLY A 595 4.35 1.10 -14.35
C GLY A 595 5.41 0.12 -13.89
N ASP A 596 6.06 0.39 -12.75
CA ASP A 596 7.01 -0.50 -12.11
C ASP A 596 6.44 -1.91 -11.83
N MET A 597 5.15 -1.99 -11.48
CA MET A 597 4.49 -3.26 -11.23
C MET A 597 4.28 -4.07 -12.52
N ALA A 598 3.94 -3.41 -13.63
CA ALA A 598 3.82 -4.06 -14.93
C ALA A 598 5.19 -4.59 -15.37
N ARG A 599 6.21 -3.72 -15.39
CA ARG A 599 7.58 -4.06 -15.82
C ARG A 599 8.18 -5.24 -15.07
N LYS A 600 8.10 -5.24 -13.74
CA LYS A 600 8.77 -6.27 -12.90
C LYS A 600 8.08 -7.64 -12.90
N HIS A 601 6.77 -7.70 -13.17
CA HIS A 601 5.97 -8.90 -12.87
C HIS A 601 5.14 -9.43 -14.03
N TYR A 602 5.00 -8.67 -15.10
CA TYR A 602 4.11 -9.00 -16.22
C TYR A 602 4.78 -8.98 -17.58
N LEU A 603 5.72 -8.06 -17.80
CA LEU A 603 6.38 -7.93 -19.09
C LEU A 603 7.44 -9.00 -19.28
N ASP A 604 7.31 -9.78 -20.35
CA ASP A 604 8.33 -10.70 -20.81
C ASP A 604 9.45 -9.90 -21.50
N PRO A 605 10.66 -9.84 -20.92
CA PRO A 605 11.74 -9.05 -21.49
C PRO A 605 12.12 -9.51 -22.90
N ARG A 606 11.85 -10.76 -23.30
CA ARG A 606 12.11 -11.25 -24.66
C ARG A 606 11.25 -10.54 -25.71
N LEU A 607 10.09 -10.02 -25.31
CA LEU A 607 9.17 -9.30 -26.20
C LEU A 607 9.30 -7.78 -26.06
N THR A 608 9.57 -7.29 -24.86
CA THR A 608 9.52 -5.84 -24.57
C THR A 608 10.88 -5.15 -24.57
N SER A 609 11.97 -5.91 -24.41
CA SER A 609 13.31 -5.34 -24.43
C SER A 609 13.90 -5.47 -25.83
N LYS A 610 14.11 -4.34 -26.50
CA LYS A 610 15.04 -4.29 -27.63
C LYS A 610 16.44 -4.43 -27.04
N ALA A 611 17.12 -5.54 -27.33
CA ALA A 611 18.53 -5.65 -27.01
C ALA A 611 19.26 -4.53 -27.76
N LEU A 612 19.73 -3.53 -27.03
CA LEU A 612 20.63 -2.55 -27.59
C LEU A 612 22.00 -3.20 -27.58
N LEU A 613 22.61 -3.32 -28.76
CA LEU A 613 24.04 -3.56 -28.82
C LEU A 613 24.74 -2.30 -28.29
N PRO A 614 25.85 -2.43 -27.57
CA PRO A 614 26.74 -1.29 -27.38
C PRO A 614 27.15 -0.74 -28.76
N PRO A 615 27.61 0.52 -28.85
CA PRO A 615 28.23 1.01 -30.08
C PRO A 615 29.28 0.01 -30.58
N ASP A 616 29.39 -0.15 -31.90
CA ASP A 616 30.41 -1.00 -32.49
C ASP A 616 31.78 -0.63 -31.94
N ILE A 617 32.59 -1.65 -31.66
CA ILE A 617 33.99 -1.44 -31.30
C ILE A 617 34.62 -0.79 -32.54
N PRO A 618 35.17 0.43 -32.44
CA PRO A 618 35.78 1.08 -33.60
C PRO A 618 36.86 0.16 -34.16
N GLU A 619 36.78 -0.12 -35.46
CA GLU A 619 37.85 -0.87 -36.13
C GLU A 619 39.17 -0.13 -35.88
N PRO A 620 40.27 -0.84 -35.58
CA PRO A 620 41.58 -0.19 -35.50
C PRO A 620 41.79 0.58 -36.80
N PRO A 621 42.31 1.82 -36.74
CA PRO A 621 42.55 2.59 -37.95
C PRO A 621 43.34 1.69 -38.89
N LYS A 622 42.80 1.45 -40.11
CA LYS A 622 43.52 0.70 -41.15
C LYS A 622 44.94 1.24 -41.14
N ARG A 623 45.90 0.36 -40.85
CA ARG A 623 47.32 0.72 -40.83
C ARG A 623 47.53 1.41 -42.16
N ILE A 624 47.75 2.73 -42.13
CA ILE A 624 48.11 3.45 -43.35
C ILE A 624 49.33 2.69 -43.83
N GLU A 625 49.20 1.98 -44.95
CA GLU A 625 50.34 1.38 -45.61
C GLU A 625 51.27 2.55 -45.88
N GLY A 626 52.27 2.71 -45.00
CA GLY A 626 53.31 3.69 -45.22
C GLY A 626 53.88 3.42 -46.60
N PRO A 627 54.33 4.45 -47.33
CA PRO A 627 54.98 4.25 -48.61
C PRO A 627 56.01 3.14 -48.42
N SER A 628 55.88 2.07 -49.22
CA SER A 628 56.87 1.01 -49.33
C SER A 628 58.23 1.68 -49.28
N ILE A 629 58.98 1.45 -48.20
CA ILE A 629 60.38 1.85 -48.16
C ILE A 629 61.00 1.00 -49.25
N ASP A 630 61.24 1.63 -50.40
CA ASP A 630 61.91 1.03 -51.53
C ASP A 630 63.32 0.65 -51.04
N GLU A 631 63.53 -0.63 -50.76
CA GLU A 631 64.80 -1.23 -50.30
C GLU A 631 65.84 -1.30 -51.45
N SER A 632 65.85 -0.33 -52.37
CA SER A 632 66.80 -0.27 -53.48
C SER A 632 68.05 0.55 -53.16
N ARG A 633 68.73 0.25 -52.03
CA ARG A 633 70.09 0.75 -51.74
C ARG A 633 70.97 -0.34 -51.14
N GLU A 634 71.34 -1.29 -51.99
CA GLU A 634 72.66 -1.94 -51.91
C GLU A 634 73.37 -1.69 -53.25
N ASP A 635 74.70 -1.63 -53.18
CA ASP A 635 75.69 -1.40 -54.23
C ASP A 635 75.92 0.06 -54.65
N VAL A 636 76.89 0.73 -53.99
CA VAL A 636 78.12 1.25 -54.66
C VAL A 636 79.23 1.40 -53.60
N ALA A 637 80.35 0.73 -53.89
CA ALA A 637 81.66 0.82 -53.25
C ALA A 637 82.46 2.06 -53.67
#